data_AF-A0AA42J1T3-F1
#
_entry.id   AF-A0AA42J1T3-F1
#
_cell.length_a   1.000
_cell.length_b   1.000
_cell.length_c   1.000
_cell.angle_alpha   90.00
_cell.angle_beta   90.00
_cell.angle_gamma   90.00
#
_symmetry.space_group_name_H-M   'P 1'
#
loop_
_entity.id
_entity.type
_entity.pdbx_description
1 polymer ?
#
loop_
_entity_poly.entity_id
_entity_poly.type
_entity_poly.pdbx_seq_one_letter_code
_entity_poly.pdbx_strand_id
1 'polypeptide(L)'
;MFKKMRRIMGLTLASAVLVTGCSTKQAVETTTPKAESNKQTESANKSESPIVITYACTNRDQKDPYYKDPVTGEYYMKENERQVYIQILEEIKEELNVDLQFVAIPGLIWEVLLQSVLAGDPLADLVDLEINSQGRILAQNVIQPLDDYLDLLGDNPSPKIYGKHFFLESAASGMAWTLSPLVYNIDYIEAVEALKVNGETVYPTDLFNDGNWTWSVFTDYLATIDAHYANSQAPERPEYRIDAFRTDYTETLIEAIHANGGALYGDEGLQIDTPEVKQAVAYVEELINKGLLKANIIEGTSNTPWASQATNFNLGETVFTEIEDWRLGEAASKAADRGQSIGFIPFPRPDHMAADDPNYQPSVTKGSSTIIPKGISEEKIPIAIATYNLFTEKVTKAKAELKAALGEDDTKTLKGTDIFHEKIGADTAEIYNNWCAPVNEYSIMVGVYWNFMEIAGDSLWGANGSPRFDVAWESNKNKITDKLSTIEALLNTEEIKDNISPQVDKTAEEVFSIPVSTNPSTLTWTDKFSATDNLDGPLDITTATFDTSLTNFNTVGMYKDGIVVTINDSSENTGKAKANIFVYDPANKEAPVLTLKEEYRSISLDEDTSKINWNDFVESAVDADGLNVLSTITADLSTLDPTTKGDYTIGLTVTDFANNSTSTELVLSVK
;
A
#
# COMPACT_ATOMS: atom_id res chain seq x y z
N MET A 1 -38.36 -13.35 -12.86
CA MET A 1 -37.48 -12.30 -12.30
C MET A 1 -38.12 -10.91 -12.20
N PHE A 2 -38.98 -10.45 -13.11
CA PHE A 2 -39.50 -9.06 -13.11
C PHE A 2 -40.61 -8.67 -12.10
N LYS A 3 -41.02 -9.54 -11.16
CA LYS A 3 -42.09 -9.23 -10.19
C LYS A 3 -41.62 -8.89 -8.77
N LYS A 4 -40.35 -9.11 -8.42
CA LYS A 4 -39.80 -8.76 -7.10
C LYS A 4 -39.28 -7.32 -6.98
N MET A 5 -38.96 -6.65 -8.11
CA MET A 5 -38.46 -5.26 -8.14
C MET A 5 -39.47 -4.20 -7.67
N ARG A 6 -40.78 -4.46 -7.72
CA ARG A 6 -41.80 -3.48 -7.30
C ARG A 6 -42.06 -3.40 -5.80
N ARG A 7 -41.50 -4.32 -4.99
CA ARG A 7 -41.69 -4.30 -3.53
C ARG A 7 -40.68 -3.43 -2.78
N ILE A 8 -39.57 -3.03 -3.41
CA ILE A 8 -38.52 -2.23 -2.75
C ILE A 8 -38.86 -0.73 -2.76
N MET A 9 -39.65 -0.23 -3.72
CA MET A 9 -40.19 1.15 -3.70
C MET A 9 -41.40 1.37 -2.76
N GLY A 10 -41.83 0.35 -2.01
CA GLY A 10 -43.13 0.34 -1.32
C GLY A 10 -43.12 0.53 0.19
N LEU A 11 -41.98 0.76 0.84
CA LEU A 11 -41.88 0.69 2.31
C LEU A 11 -41.64 2.03 3.04
N THR A 12 -41.67 3.17 2.36
CA THR A 12 -41.64 4.49 3.01
C THR A 12 -42.61 5.47 2.35
N LEU A 13 -43.91 5.17 2.44
CA LEU A 13 -44.96 6.18 2.29
C LEU A 13 -46.09 5.92 3.28
N ALA A 14 -45.83 6.28 4.53
CA ALA A 14 -46.85 6.44 5.55
C ALA A 14 -46.57 7.71 6.37
N SER A 15 -46.43 8.85 5.69
CA SER A 15 -46.54 10.17 6.32
C SER A 15 -48.01 10.55 6.40
N ALA A 16 -48.47 10.74 7.63
CA ALA A 16 -49.78 11.25 7.96
C ALA A 16 -50.05 12.59 7.27
N VAL A 17 -51.16 12.68 6.53
CA VAL A 17 -51.78 13.96 6.20
C VAL A 17 -53.20 13.93 6.72
N LEU A 18 -53.42 14.77 7.73
CA LEU A 18 -54.70 15.15 8.30
C LEU A 18 -55.67 15.64 7.23
N VAL A 19 -56.89 15.11 7.24
CA VAL A 19 -58.07 15.80 6.68
C VAL A 19 -59.16 15.85 7.76
N THR A 20 -59.48 17.07 8.16
CA THR A 20 -60.54 17.47 9.09
C THR A 20 -61.96 17.22 8.53
N GLY A 21 -62.91 16.85 9.40
CA GLY A 21 -64.35 16.94 9.06
C GLY A 21 -65.33 16.35 10.09
N CYS A 22 -65.76 17.20 11.05
CA CYS A 22 -67.06 17.26 11.76
C CYS A 22 -67.81 15.99 12.22
N SER A 23 -68.07 15.86 13.53
CA SER A 23 -69.33 16.32 14.17
C SER A 23 -69.60 15.79 15.60
N THR A 24 -70.01 16.72 16.46
CA THR A 24 -70.99 16.62 17.59
C THR A 24 -70.75 15.77 18.87
N LYS A 25 -70.51 16.56 19.95
CA LYS A 25 -71.34 16.74 21.18
C LYS A 25 -71.12 15.88 22.45
N GLN A 26 -71.09 16.66 23.55
CA GLN A 26 -71.33 16.39 25.00
C GLN A 26 -70.16 15.78 25.81
N ALA A 27 -69.49 16.44 26.78
CA ALA A 27 -69.79 17.40 27.86
C ALA A 27 -69.89 16.76 29.28
N VAL A 28 -68.91 17.15 30.12
CA VAL A 28 -68.85 17.34 31.61
C VAL A 28 -68.73 16.07 32.50
N GLU A 29 -67.96 15.94 33.62
CA GLU A 29 -67.35 16.82 34.66
C GLU A 29 -65.97 16.27 35.14
N THR A 30 -64.90 17.07 35.25
CA THR A 30 -64.36 17.86 36.42
C THR A 30 -63.98 17.10 37.70
N THR A 31 -62.67 16.95 37.96
CA THR A 31 -61.97 17.36 39.21
C THR A 31 -60.43 17.35 38.99
N THR A 32 -59.79 18.52 39.14
CA THR A 32 -58.32 18.79 39.21
C THR A 32 -57.88 18.76 40.71
N PRO A 33 -56.59 18.87 41.16
CA PRO A 33 -55.36 19.28 40.43
C PRO A 33 -53.99 18.65 40.84
N LYS A 34 -52.98 18.79 39.96
CA LYS A 34 -51.58 19.30 40.19
C LYS A 34 -50.69 18.84 39.03
N ALA A 35 -50.26 19.73 38.13
CA ALA A 35 -49.10 20.64 38.22
C ALA A 35 -47.82 19.99 37.70
N GLU A 36 -47.64 20.07 36.37
CA GLU A 36 -46.33 20.17 35.71
C GLU A 36 -46.52 21.11 34.53
N SER A 37 -45.85 22.27 34.58
CA SER A 37 -45.92 23.27 33.53
C SER A 37 -45.03 22.83 32.37
N ASN A 38 -45.66 22.34 31.31
CA ASN A 38 -45.12 22.40 29.96
C ASN A 38 -44.69 23.83 29.66
N LYS A 39 -43.39 24.06 29.46
CA LYS A 39 -42.94 25.19 28.66
C LYS A 39 -43.17 24.85 27.20
N GLN A 40 -43.99 25.69 26.58
CA GLN A 40 -44.27 25.74 25.16
C GLN A 40 -42.99 25.62 24.32
N THR A 41 -43.13 24.79 23.30
CA THR A 41 -42.53 24.93 21.97
C THR A 41 -42.41 26.40 21.57
N GLU A 42 -41.18 26.93 21.63
CA GLU A 42 -40.74 28.02 20.78
C GLU A 42 -40.20 27.42 19.49
N SER A 43 -41.10 27.23 18.52
CA SER A 43 -40.72 27.28 17.12
C SER A 43 -40.52 28.75 16.74
N ALA A 44 -39.27 29.21 16.71
CA ALA A 44 -38.90 30.44 16.01
C ALA A 44 -37.38 30.50 15.73
N ASN A 45 -37.06 30.39 14.43
CA ASN A 45 -36.08 31.21 13.68
C ASN A 45 -34.60 31.17 14.13
N LYS A 46 -33.63 30.80 13.28
CA LYS A 46 -33.46 31.02 11.84
C LYS A 46 -32.97 29.72 11.17
N SER A 47 -33.34 29.51 9.91
CA SER A 47 -32.52 28.72 8.99
C SER A 47 -31.18 29.46 8.85
N GLU A 48 -30.23 29.14 9.72
CA GLU A 48 -28.82 29.41 9.43
C GLU A 48 -28.45 28.50 8.25
N SER A 49 -27.79 29.08 7.25
CA SER A 49 -27.27 28.31 6.12
C SER A 49 -26.50 27.09 6.66
N PRO A 50 -26.63 25.91 6.03
CA PRO A 50 -25.90 24.73 6.47
C PRO A 50 -24.40 25.02 6.62
N ILE A 51 -23.80 24.46 7.66
CA ILE A 51 -22.36 24.54 7.87
C ILE A 51 -21.70 23.62 6.86
N VAL A 52 -20.74 24.14 6.09
CA VAL A 52 -20.00 23.32 5.12
C VAL A 52 -18.88 22.57 5.85
N ILE A 53 -18.90 21.24 5.77
CA ILE A 53 -17.80 20.38 6.17
C ILE A 53 -17.16 19.82 4.90
N THR A 54 -15.88 20.09 4.67
CA THR A 54 -15.12 19.52 3.55
C THR A 54 -14.40 18.25 3.98
N TYR A 55 -14.39 17.25 3.10
CA TYR A 55 -13.74 15.96 3.33
C TYR A 55 -12.83 15.61 2.15
N ALA A 56 -11.53 15.67 2.37
CA ALA A 56 -10.51 15.24 1.40
C ALA A 56 -10.33 13.72 1.46
N CYS A 57 -10.56 13.04 0.34
CA CYS A 57 -10.52 11.58 0.25
C CYS A 57 -9.58 11.12 -0.87
N THR A 58 -8.82 10.06 -0.60
CA THR A 58 -7.90 9.42 -1.58
C THR A 58 -8.65 8.57 -2.61
N ASN A 59 -9.83 8.04 -2.25
CA ASN A 59 -10.78 7.34 -3.13
C ASN A 59 -12.09 8.13 -3.27
N ARG A 60 -11.98 9.42 -3.62
CA ARG A 60 -13.14 10.32 -3.78
C ARG A 60 -14.19 9.74 -4.72
N ASP A 61 -13.78 9.12 -5.82
CA ASP A 61 -14.62 8.42 -6.80
C ASP A 61 -15.56 7.38 -6.16
N GLN A 62 -15.15 6.77 -5.05
CA GLN A 62 -15.91 5.77 -4.30
C GLN A 62 -16.74 6.34 -3.14
N LYS A 63 -16.57 7.62 -2.79
CA LYS A 63 -17.26 8.28 -1.66
C LYS A 63 -18.20 9.40 -2.08
N ASP A 64 -17.86 10.11 -3.15
CA ASP A 64 -18.64 11.22 -3.69
C ASP A 64 -19.67 10.69 -4.73
N PRO A 65 -20.97 10.64 -4.40
CA PRO A 65 -21.98 10.16 -5.33
C PRO A 65 -22.21 11.08 -6.55
N TYR A 66 -21.57 12.25 -6.57
CA TYR A 66 -21.60 13.19 -7.69
C TYR A 66 -20.32 13.16 -8.52
N TYR A 67 -19.32 12.36 -8.13
CA TYR A 67 -18.11 12.19 -8.92
C TYR A 67 -18.42 11.55 -10.27
N LYS A 68 -17.86 12.14 -11.33
CA LYS A 68 -17.94 11.65 -12.70
C LYS A 68 -16.55 11.36 -13.21
N ASP A 69 -16.40 10.21 -13.85
CA ASP A 69 -15.18 9.85 -14.55
C ASP A 69 -14.89 10.92 -15.62
N PRO A 70 -13.68 11.52 -15.61
CA PRO A 70 -13.36 12.63 -16.51
C PRO A 70 -13.25 12.20 -17.98
N VAL A 71 -13.05 10.91 -18.27
CA VAL A 71 -12.95 10.32 -19.60
C VAL A 71 -14.34 9.99 -20.15
N THR A 72 -15.18 9.31 -19.37
CA THR A 72 -16.51 8.84 -19.85
C THR A 72 -17.62 9.85 -19.60
N GLY A 73 -17.47 10.72 -18.59
CA GLY A 73 -18.52 11.63 -18.12
C GLY A 73 -19.65 10.94 -17.34
N GLU A 74 -19.55 9.62 -17.12
CA GLU A 74 -20.51 8.84 -16.36
C GLU A 74 -20.19 8.88 -14.86
N TYR A 75 -21.19 8.62 -14.02
CA TYR A 75 -20.96 8.46 -12.58
C TYR A 75 -20.12 7.21 -12.34
N TYR A 76 -19.07 7.33 -11.54
CA TYR A 76 -18.24 6.20 -11.16
C TYR A 76 -19.02 5.21 -10.28
N MET A 77 -19.75 5.73 -9.29
CA MET A 77 -20.57 4.93 -8.38
C MET A 77 -21.79 4.37 -9.11
N LYS A 78 -22.04 3.06 -8.94
CA LYS A 78 -23.21 2.37 -9.51
C LYS A 78 -24.50 2.99 -8.98
N GLU A 79 -25.53 3.12 -9.83
CA GLU A 79 -26.74 3.89 -9.50
C GLU A 79 -27.45 3.46 -8.20
N ASN A 80 -27.48 2.16 -7.89
CA ASN A 80 -28.07 1.67 -6.64
C ASN A 80 -27.31 2.13 -5.40
N GLU A 81 -25.97 2.11 -5.44
CA GLU A 81 -25.10 2.61 -4.37
C GLU A 81 -25.14 4.14 -4.33
N ARG A 82 -25.17 4.80 -5.49
CA ARG A 82 -25.22 6.26 -5.63
C ARG A 82 -26.44 6.88 -4.96
N GLN A 83 -27.61 6.28 -5.14
CA GLN A 83 -28.84 6.76 -4.48
C GLN A 83 -28.80 6.59 -2.95
N VAL A 84 -28.15 5.53 -2.47
CA VAL A 84 -27.92 5.32 -1.04
C VAL A 84 -27.04 6.44 -0.47
N TYR A 85 -25.91 6.74 -1.12
CA TYR A 85 -25.02 7.80 -0.67
C TYR A 85 -25.68 9.18 -0.70
N ILE A 86 -26.47 9.49 -1.73
CA ILE A 86 -27.24 10.75 -1.80
C ILE A 86 -28.20 10.88 -0.62
N GLN A 87 -28.92 9.80 -0.29
CA GLN A 87 -29.83 9.80 0.85
C GLN A 87 -29.08 10.02 2.18
N ILE A 88 -27.89 9.42 2.33
CA ILE A 88 -27.04 9.63 3.51
C ILE A 88 -26.60 11.10 3.63
N LEU A 89 -26.22 11.75 2.52
CA LEU A 89 -25.85 13.17 2.53
C LEU A 89 -27.03 14.07 2.92
N GLU A 90 -28.25 13.76 2.47
CA GLU A 90 -29.45 14.51 2.89
C GLU A 90 -29.77 14.27 4.37
N GLU A 91 -29.62 13.04 4.87
CA GLU A 91 -29.79 12.74 6.30
C GLU A 91 -28.79 13.47 7.18
N ILE A 92 -27.52 13.56 6.78
CA ILE A 92 -26.52 14.38 7.48
C ILE A 92 -26.95 15.85 7.51
N LYS A 93 -27.48 16.36 6.41
CA LYS A 93 -27.97 17.73 6.32
C LYS A 93 -29.19 17.97 7.19
N GLU A 94 -30.13 17.05 7.25
CA GLU A 94 -31.32 17.15 8.09
C GLU A 94 -30.99 17.01 9.59
N GLU A 95 -30.10 16.09 9.96
CA GLU A 95 -29.76 15.79 11.35
C GLU A 95 -28.76 16.78 11.96
N LEU A 96 -27.75 17.22 11.18
CA LEU A 96 -26.66 18.06 11.68
C LEU A 96 -26.67 19.49 11.12
N ASN A 97 -27.56 19.82 10.18
CA ASN A 97 -27.51 21.07 9.40
C ASN A 97 -26.14 21.27 8.71
N VAL A 98 -25.57 20.18 8.20
CA VAL A 98 -24.26 20.16 7.54
C VAL A 98 -24.39 19.87 6.04
N ASP A 99 -23.67 20.64 5.23
CA ASP A 99 -23.43 20.33 3.82
C ASP A 99 -22.05 19.67 3.68
N LEU A 100 -22.02 18.33 3.57
CA LEU A 100 -20.79 17.56 3.45
C LEU A 100 -20.30 17.57 2.00
N GLN A 101 -19.11 18.11 1.77
CA GLN A 101 -18.53 18.28 0.44
C GLN A 101 -17.22 17.51 0.30
N PHE A 102 -17.11 16.65 -0.71
CA PHE A 102 -15.88 15.91 -0.98
C PHE A 102 -14.93 16.73 -1.85
N VAL A 103 -13.67 16.83 -1.42
CA VAL A 103 -12.63 17.54 -2.16
C VAL A 103 -11.53 16.57 -2.60
N ALA A 104 -10.91 16.87 -3.75
CA ALA A 104 -9.81 16.07 -4.26
C ALA A 104 -8.50 16.46 -3.58
N ILE A 105 -7.61 15.50 -3.39
CA ILE A 105 -6.23 15.73 -2.98
C ILE A 105 -5.42 15.96 -4.27
N PRO A 106 -4.91 17.18 -4.54
CA PRO A 106 -4.31 17.54 -5.83
C PRO A 106 -2.87 17.03 -6.02
N GLY A 107 -2.30 16.30 -5.06
CA GLY A 107 -0.90 15.87 -5.07
C GLY A 107 -0.59 14.93 -3.90
N LEU A 108 0.68 14.84 -3.51
CA LEU A 108 1.10 14.03 -2.38
C LEU A 108 0.54 14.59 -1.08
N ILE A 109 -0.17 13.76 -0.30
CA ILE A 109 -0.96 14.24 0.83
C ILE A 109 -0.12 14.96 1.90
N TRP A 110 1.08 14.46 2.19
CA TRP A 110 1.99 15.07 3.16
C TRP A 110 2.57 16.42 2.72
N GLU A 111 2.56 16.75 1.42
CA GLU A 111 3.01 18.05 0.92
C GLU A 111 1.86 19.05 0.93
N VAL A 112 0.72 18.66 0.36
CA VAL A 112 -0.46 19.51 0.25
C VAL A 112 -1.01 19.85 1.63
N LEU A 113 -1.08 18.87 2.54
CA LEU A 113 -1.58 19.10 3.89
C LEU A 113 -0.69 20.10 4.63
N LEU A 114 0.64 19.91 4.60
CA LEU A 114 1.61 20.82 5.21
C LEU A 114 1.46 22.26 4.69
N GLN A 115 1.43 22.43 3.36
CA GLN A 115 1.26 23.74 2.73
C GLN A 115 -0.05 24.42 3.15
N SER A 116 -1.16 23.67 3.16
CA SER A 116 -2.48 24.20 3.50
C SER A 116 -2.57 24.67 4.96
N VAL A 117 -1.99 23.90 5.89
CA VAL A 117 -1.97 24.25 7.32
C VAL A 117 -1.06 25.44 7.57
N LEU A 118 0.11 25.51 6.93
CA LEU A 118 1.01 26.67 7.01
C LEU A 118 0.37 27.95 6.42
N ALA A 119 -0.47 27.82 5.39
CA ALA A 119 -1.22 28.93 4.82
C ALA A 119 -2.37 29.43 5.72
N GLY A 120 -2.71 28.68 6.78
CA GLY A 120 -3.85 28.97 7.65
C GLY A 120 -5.21 28.69 6.98
N ASP A 121 -5.21 27.90 5.90
CA ASP A 121 -6.39 27.47 5.15
C ASP A 121 -6.25 25.96 4.85
N PRO A 122 -6.52 25.09 5.84
CA PRO A 122 -6.29 23.66 5.70
C PRO A 122 -7.08 23.06 4.53
N LEU A 123 -6.49 22.05 3.86
CA LEU A 123 -7.03 21.41 2.65
C LEU A 123 -8.51 21.04 2.76
N ALA A 124 -8.90 20.51 3.92
CA ALA A 124 -10.26 20.16 4.27
C ALA A 124 -10.44 20.10 5.79
N ASP A 125 -11.69 20.04 6.26
CA ASP A 125 -11.99 19.82 7.69
C ASP A 125 -11.70 18.38 8.14
N LEU A 126 -11.89 17.42 7.23
CA LEU A 126 -11.59 16.00 7.39
C LEU A 126 -10.64 15.57 6.28
N VAL A 127 -9.60 14.82 6.61
CA VAL A 127 -8.59 14.38 5.64
C VAL A 127 -8.31 12.89 5.81
N ASP A 128 -8.51 12.11 4.75
CA ASP A 128 -8.05 10.72 4.70
C ASP A 128 -6.54 10.67 4.43
N LEU A 129 -5.86 9.86 5.23
CA LEU A 129 -4.46 9.51 5.12
C LEU A 129 -4.34 8.09 4.58
N GLU A 130 -3.51 7.91 3.55
CA GLU A 130 -3.17 6.59 3.05
C GLU A 130 -2.29 5.83 4.05
N ILE A 131 -2.33 4.50 4.01
CA ILE A 131 -1.39 3.65 4.74
C ILE A 131 0.06 4.08 4.45
N ASN A 132 0.93 4.02 5.46
CA ASN A 132 2.33 4.50 5.44
C ASN A 132 2.53 6.03 5.43
N SER A 133 1.49 6.85 5.26
CA SER A 133 1.66 8.32 5.27
C SER A 133 1.64 8.92 6.68
N GLN A 134 1.01 8.25 7.64
CA GLN A 134 0.72 8.80 8.97
C GLN A 134 2.00 9.21 9.73
N GLY A 135 3.04 8.37 9.73
CA GLY A 135 4.26 8.65 10.47
C GLY A 135 5.00 9.88 9.94
N ARG A 136 4.96 10.08 8.61
CA ARG A 136 5.53 11.27 7.96
C ARG A 136 4.76 12.53 8.33
N ILE A 137 3.44 12.46 8.39
CA ILE A 137 2.56 13.61 8.70
C ILE A 137 2.59 13.95 10.20
N LEU A 138 2.66 12.94 11.08
CA LEU A 138 2.88 13.14 12.51
C LEU A 138 4.19 13.92 12.76
N ALA A 139 5.24 13.61 11.99
CA ALA A 139 6.51 14.33 12.03
C ALA A 139 6.46 15.78 11.51
N GLN A 140 5.30 16.26 11.05
CA GLN A 140 5.07 17.66 10.65
C GLN A 140 4.27 18.45 11.71
N ASN A 141 3.63 17.77 12.67
CA ASN A 141 2.73 18.36 13.68
C ASN A 141 1.59 19.21 13.08
N VAL A 142 1.02 18.74 11.96
CA VAL A 142 -0.09 19.39 11.25
C VAL A 142 -1.46 18.82 11.62
N ILE A 143 -1.52 17.81 12.49
CA ILE A 143 -2.75 17.15 12.93
C ILE A 143 -3.23 17.76 14.25
N GLN A 144 -4.53 18.03 14.35
CA GLN A 144 -5.18 18.48 15.57
C GLN A 144 -5.28 17.32 16.59
N PRO A 145 -4.71 17.44 17.80
CA PRO A 145 -5.00 16.51 18.89
C PRO A 145 -6.50 16.53 19.25
N LEU A 146 -7.05 15.35 19.49
CA LEU A 146 -8.47 15.12 19.74
C LEU A 146 -8.78 14.80 21.22
N ASP A 147 -7.80 14.91 22.11
CA ASP A 147 -7.95 14.62 23.54
C ASP A 147 -9.01 15.47 24.25
N ASP A 148 -9.30 16.68 23.73
CA ASP A 148 -10.35 17.56 24.26
C ASP A 148 -11.77 17.20 23.75
N TYR A 149 -11.88 16.21 22.86
CA TYR A 149 -13.11 15.81 22.19
C TYR A 149 -13.45 14.32 22.38
N LEU A 150 -12.88 13.67 23.40
CA LEU A 150 -13.02 12.22 23.64
C LEU A 150 -14.48 11.75 23.67
N ASP A 151 -15.36 12.53 24.28
CA ASP A 151 -16.79 12.28 24.38
C ASP A 151 -17.52 12.29 23.03
N LEU A 152 -16.89 12.80 21.96
CA LEU A 152 -17.38 12.76 20.58
C LEU A 152 -16.77 11.63 19.76
N LEU A 153 -15.71 10.97 20.22
CA LEU A 153 -15.02 9.91 19.46
C LEU A 153 -15.71 8.53 19.54
N GLY A 154 -16.78 8.41 20.33
CA GLY A 154 -17.52 7.17 20.52
C GLY A 154 -16.92 6.26 21.59
N ASP A 155 -17.45 5.04 21.70
CA ASP A 155 -17.12 4.10 22.79
C ASP A 155 -15.71 3.48 22.66
N ASN A 156 -15.16 3.44 21.44
CA ASN A 156 -13.84 2.90 21.13
C ASN A 156 -13.03 3.92 20.33
N PRO A 157 -12.52 4.99 20.99
CA PRO A 157 -11.68 5.97 20.30
C PRO A 157 -10.41 5.31 19.77
N SER A 158 -9.80 5.94 18.78
CA SER A 158 -8.53 5.44 18.26
C SER A 158 -7.46 5.37 19.36
N PRO A 159 -6.52 4.43 19.27
CA PRO A 159 -5.42 4.32 20.22
C PRO A 159 -4.60 5.60 20.35
N LYS A 160 -4.05 5.82 21.55
CA LYS A 160 -3.14 6.95 21.77
C LYS A 160 -1.83 6.71 21.05
N ILE A 161 -1.39 7.70 20.28
CA ILE A 161 -0.08 7.73 19.62
C ILE A 161 0.67 8.93 20.18
N TYR A 162 1.87 8.71 20.73
CA TYR A 162 2.61 9.73 21.49
C TYR A 162 1.78 10.38 22.63
N GLY A 163 0.96 9.57 23.31
CA GLY A 163 0.12 10.00 24.43
C GLY A 163 -1.16 10.77 24.07
N LYS A 164 -1.44 10.98 22.78
CA LYS A 164 -2.56 11.80 22.27
C LYS A 164 -3.44 11.02 21.30
N HIS A 165 -4.69 11.47 21.12
CA HIS A 165 -5.57 10.95 20.07
C HIS A 165 -5.44 11.83 18.83
N PHE A 166 -5.07 11.24 17.69
CA PHE A 166 -4.90 11.98 16.43
C PHE A 166 -5.86 11.53 15.33
N PHE A 167 -6.38 10.32 15.42
CA PHE A 167 -7.11 9.67 14.34
C PHE A 167 -8.57 9.48 14.73
N LEU A 168 -9.49 9.69 13.79
CA LEU A 168 -10.87 9.27 13.94
C LEU A 168 -10.96 7.75 13.71
N GLU A 169 -11.86 7.09 14.43
CA GLU A 169 -12.15 5.66 14.28
C GLU A 169 -13.54 5.50 13.68
N SER A 170 -13.66 4.62 12.69
CA SER A 170 -14.95 4.16 12.20
C SER A 170 -15.61 3.27 13.26
N ALA A 171 -16.85 3.55 13.67
CA ALA A 171 -17.59 2.74 14.64
C ALA A 171 -17.87 1.28 14.19
N ALA A 172 -17.60 0.96 12.92
CA ALA A 172 -17.88 -0.35 12.32
C ALA A 172 -16.80 -1.39 12.68
N SER A 173 -17.06 -2.13 13.76
CA SER A 173 -16.30 -3.27 14.30
C SER A 173 -14.79 -3.02 14.44
N GLY A 174 -14.34 -2.68 15.64
CA GLY A 174 -12.92 -2.58 16.01
C GLY A 174 -12.16 -3.92 16.01
N MET A 175 -12.51 -4.83 15.09
CA MET A 175 -11.84 -6.09 14.80
C MET A 175 -11.48 -6.08 13.31
N ALA A 176 -10.23 -6.40 12.99
CA ALA A 176 -9.74 -6.52 11.63
C ALA A 176 -8.93 -7.82 11.48
N TRP A 177 -8.73 -8.21 10.22
CA TRP A 177 -7.93 -9.37 9.85
C TRP A 177 -6.50 -8.93 9.54
N THR A 178 -5.59 -9.90 9.60
CA THR A 178 -4.23 -9.75 9.07
C THR A 178 -4.27 -9.21 7.63
N LEU A 179 -3.36 -8.29 7.31
CA LEU A 179 -3.24 -7.69 5.98
C LEU A 179 -2.80 -8.71 4.92
N SER A 180 -1.82 -9.55 5.28
CA SER A 180 -1.12 -10.46 4.37
C SER A 180 -1.17 -11.89 4.92
N PRO A 181 -2.34 -12.57 4.90
CA PRO A 181 -2.51 -13.87 5.52
C PRO A 181 -1.66 -14.98 4.89
N LEU A 182 -1.20 -15.92 5.72
CA LEU A 182 -0.59 -17.17 5.27
C LEU A 182 -1.63 -18.05 4.54
N VAL A 183 -1.39 -18.24 3.24
CA VAL A 183 -2.20 -19.06 2.35
C VAL A 183 -1.37 -20.19 1.74
N TYR A 184 -2.06 -21.23 1.28
CA TYR A 184 -1.40 -22.37 0.66
C TYR A 184 -2.19 -22.98 -0.50
N ASN A 185 -1.47 -23.60 -1.43
CA ASN A 185 -2.04 -24.37 -2.53
C ASN A 185 -2.46 -25.77 -2.04
N ILE A 186 -3.78 -26.04 -2.01
CA ILE A 186 -4.34 -27.27 -1.44
C ILE A 186 -3.86 -28.50 -2.25
N ASP A 187 -3.92 -28.42 -3.57
CA ASP A 187 -3.52 -29.51 -4.46
C ASP A 187 -2.05 -29.88 -4.31
N TYR A 188 -1.19 -28.90 -4.07
CA TYR A 188 0.22 -29.16 -3.78
C TYR A 188 0.41 -29.90 -2.45
N ILE A 189 -0.38 -29.59 -1.41
CA ILE A 189 -0.35 -30.35 -0.16
C ILE A 189 -0.79 -31.80 -0.38
N GLU A 190 -1.87 -32.02 -1.13
CA GLU A 190 -2.43 -33.36 -1.37
C GLU A 190 -1.53 -34.29 -2.19
N ALA A 191 -0.67 -33.70 -3.03
CA ALA A 191 0.33 -34.43 -3.80
C ALA A 191 1.47 -35.01 -2.94
N VAL A 192 1.70 -34.48 -1.74
CA VAL A 192 2.81 -34.92 -0.87
C VAL A 192 2.41 -36.16 -0.07
N GLU A 193 2.77 -37.34 -0.59
CA GLU A 193 2.50 -38.63 0.08
C GLU A 193 3.03 -38.72 1.53
N ALA A 194 4.14 -38.05 1.82
CA ALA A 194 4.74 -38.04 3.16
C ALA A 194 3.91 -37.28 4.20
N LEU A 195 2.92 -36.47 3.78
CA LEU A 195 1.97 -35.80 4.66
C LEU A 195 0.75 -36.67 4.98
N LYS A 196 0.66 -37.90 4.44
CA LYS A 196 -0.50 -38.77 4.64
C LYS A 196 -0.34 -39.68 5.85
N VAL A 197 -1.34 -39.68 6.72
CA VAL A 197 -1.47 -40.61 7.85
C VAL A 197 -2.68 -41.51 7.60
N ASN A 198 -2.48 -42.83 7.58
CA ASN A 198 -3.51 -43.81 7.22
C ASN A 198 -4.13 -43.59 5.82
N GLY A 199 -3.39 -42.97 4.90
CA GLY A 199 -3.84 -42.69 3.54
C GLY A 199 -4.62 -41.39 3.38
N GLU A 200 -4.83 -40.62 4.46
CA GLU A 200 -5.45 -39.30 4.43
C GLU A 200 -4.39 -38.21 4.63
N THR A 201 -4.46 -37.15 3.83
CA THR A 201 -3.59 -35.97 3.96
C THR A 201 -3.85 -35.28 5.30
N VAL A 202 -2.79 -34.97 6.04
CA VAL A 202 -2.86 -34.09 7.22
C VAL A 202 -2.70 -32.66 6.73
N TYR A 203 -3.75 -31.85 6.83
CA TYR A 203 -3.76 -30.46 6.38
C TYR A 203 -3.31 -29.50 7.49
N PRO A 204 -2.90 -28.25 7.15
CA PRO A 204 -2.60 -27.23 8.15
C PRO A 204 -3.77 -26.93 9.09
N THR A 205 -5.02 -26.98 8.60
CA THR A 205 -6.23 -26.79 9.41
C THR A 205 -6.39 -27.89 10.47
N ASP A 206 -6.06 -29.15 10.14
CA ASP A 206 -6.09 -30.26 11.11
C ASP A 206 -5.10 -30.00 12.25
N LEU A 207 -3.87 -29.61 11.89
CA LEU A 207 -2.82 -29.31 12.86
C LEU A 207 -3.19 -28.12 13.76
N PHE A 208 -3.86 -27.10 13.21
CA PHE A 208 -4.32 -25.95 13.97
C PHE A 208 -5.44 -26.33 14.94
N ASN A 209 -6.45 -27.04 14.46
CA ASN A 209 -7.60 -27.47 15.27
C ASN A 209 -7.19 -28.45 16.38
N ASP A 210 -6.17 -29.29 16.14
CA ASP A 210 -5.57 -30.17 17.14
C ASP A 210 -4.64 -29.43 18.13
N GLY A 211 -4.40 -28.14 17.93
CA GLY A 211 -3.49 -27.33 18.74
C GLY A 211 -2.00 -27.65 18.53
N ASN A 212 -1.66 -28.36 17.46
CA ASN A 212 -0.31 -28.79 17.11
C ASN A 212 0.39 -27.87 16.10
N TRP A 213 -0.29 -26.85 15.58
CA TRP A 213 0.27 -25.89 14.61
C TRP A 213 1.29 -24.96 15.29
N THR A 214 2.55 -25.39 15.25
CA THR A 214 3.68 -24.75 15.94
C THR A 214 4.84 -24.50 15.00
N TRP A 215 5.79 -23.65 15.39
CA TRP A 215 7.00 -23.38 14.60
C TRP A 215 7.80 -24.63 14.26
N SER A 216 8.00 -25.56 15.20
CA SER A 216 8.69 -26.82 14.91
C SER A 216 7.90 -27.68 13.92
N VAL A 217 6.60 -27.81 14.12
CA VAL A 217 5.71 -28.56 13.22
C VAL A 217 5.67 -27.95 11.82
N PHE A 218 5.55 -26.63 11.70
CA PHE A 218 5.57 -25.96 10.41
C PHE A 218 6.92 -26.13 9.71
N THR A 219 8.03 -26.05 10.45
CA THR A 219 9.37 -26.28 9.89
C THR A 219 9.52 -27.69 9.32
N ASP A 220 9.06 -28.70 10.04
CA ASP A 220 9.08 -30.10 9.59
C ASP A 220 8.13 -30.32 8.40
N TYR A 221 6.97 -29.65 8.42
CA TYR A 221 5.99 -29.68 7.35
C TYR A 221 6.56 -29.08 6.06
N LEU A 222 7.18 -27.90 6.13
CA LEU A 222 7.89 -27.26 5.03
C LEU A 222 9.03 -28.13 4.50
N ALA A 223 9.83 -28.74 5.38
CA ALA A 223 10.92 -29.63 4.95
C ALA A 223 10.39 -30.87 4.21
N THR A 224 9.24 -31.39 4.62
CA THR A 224 8.58 -32.52 3.95
C THR A 224 8.10 -32.14 2.55
N ILE A 225 7.51 -30.95 2.41
CA ILE A 225 7.10 -30.39 1.11
C ILE A 225 8.32 -30.13 0.22
N ASP A 226 9.36 -29.50 0.77
CA ASP A 226 10.57 -29.16 0.02
C ASP A 226 11.25 -30.41 -0.56
N ALA A 227 11.31 -31.48 0.23
CA ALA A 227 11.84 -32.77 -0.20
C ALA A 227 11.02 -33.39 -1.35
N HIS A 228 9.69 -33.26 -1.32
CA HIS A 228 8.82 -33.75 -2.39
C HIS A 228 9.03 -32.96 -3.70
N TYR A 229 9.11 -31.63 -3.61
CA TYR A 229 9.23 -30.75 -4.77
C TYR A 229 10.67 -30.45 -5.21
N ALA A 230 11.67 -31.07 -4.59
CA ALA A 230 13.08 -30.78 -4.83
C ALA A 230 13.49 -30.82 -6.33
N ASN A 231 12.84 -31.66 -7.14
CA ASN A 231 13.07 -31.81 -8.57
C ASN A 231 11.85 -31.45 -9.45
N SER A 232 10.84 -30.80 -8.87
CA SER A 232 9.61 -30.43 -9.55
C SER A 232 9.70 -29.00 -10.06
N GLN A 233 9.32 -28.80 -11.31
CA GLN A 233 9.32 -27.49 -11.97
C GLN A 233 7.96 -26.79 -11.78
N ALA A 234 7.98 -25.46 -11.68
CA ALA A 234 6.76 -24.67 -11.65
C ALA A 234 6.01 -24.80 -13.00
N PRO A 235 4.67 -24.80 -13.00
CA PRO A 235 3.88 -25.11 -14.19
C PRO A 235 3.99 -24.05 -15.29
N GLU A 236 4.04 -22.76 -14.92
CA GLU A 236 4.09 -21.65 -15.90
C GLU A 236 5.52 -21.26 -16.28
N ARG A 237 6.47 -21.44 -15.36
CA ARG A 237 7.89 -21.10 -15.53
C ARG A 237 8.79 -22.27 -15.16
N PRO A 238 9.00 -23.23 -16.08
CA PRO A 238 9.73 -24.46 -15.77
C PRO A 238 11.20 -24.26 -15.37
N GLU A 239 11.76 -23.09 -15.65
CA GLU A 239 13.10 -22.70 -15.19
C GLU A 239 13.18 -22.46 -13.67
N TYR A 240 12.04 -22.34 -12.99
CA TYR A 240 11.91 -22.31 -11.53
C TYR A 240 11.37 -23.64 -11.01
N ARG A 241 11.75 -23.98 -9.79
CA ARG A 241 11.17 -25.11 -9.06
C ARG A 241 9.96 -24.66 -8.25
N ILE A 242 9.16 -25.62 -7.78
CA ILE A 242 8.14 -25.36 -6.75
C ILE A 242 8.84 -25.33 -5.39
N ASP A 243 8.76 -24.20 -4.69
CA ASP A 243 9.31 -24.02 -3.36
C ASP A 243 8.27 -24.29 -2.26
N ALA A 244 8.70 -24.89 -1.15
CA ALA A 244 7.79 -25.14 -0.02
C ALA A 244 7.17 -23.83 0.50
N PHE A 245 7.99 -22.78 0.64
CA PHE A 245 7.54 -21.49 1.11
C PHE A 245 8.34 -20.35 0.47
N ARG A 246 7.66 -19.50 -0.31
CA ARG A 246 8.25 -18.34 -0.95
C ARG A 246 7.37 -17.12 -0.76
N THR A 247 7.93 -16.06 -0.20
CA THR A 247 7.17 -14.90 0.27
C THR A 247 8.01 -13.64 0.37
N ASP A 248 7.37 -12.52 0.73
CA ASP A 248 8.06 -11.36 1.26
C ASP A 248 8.37 -11.61 2.74
N TYR A 249 9.66 -11.73 3.08
CA TYR A 249 10.06 -12.08 4.45
C TYR A 249 9.64 -11.01 5.49
N THR A 250 9.34 -9.78 5.07
CA THR A 250 8.87 -8.74 5.99
C THR A 250 7.47 -9.05 6.53
N GLU A 251 6.63 -9.70 5.72
CA GLU A 251 5.30 -10.19 6.13
C GLU A 251 5.45 -11.36 7.12
N THR A 252 6.30 -12.34 6.79
CA THR A 252 6.59 -13.45 7.72
C THR A 252 7.15 -12.96 9.05
N LEU A 253 8.04 -11.96 9.04
CA LEU A 253 8.60 -11.39 10.26
C LEU A 253 7.51 -10.80 11.15
N ILE A 254 6.62 -9.97 10.60
CA ILE A 254 5.57 -9.34 11.40
C ILE A 254 4.55 -10.36 11.90
N GLU A 255 4.18 -11.35 11.07
CA GLU A 255 3.29 -12.43 11.50
C GLU A 255 3.92 -13.32 12.58
N ALA A 256 5.19 -13.69 12.46
CA ALA A 256 5.90 -14.47 13.47
C ALA A 256 6.03 -13.72 14.81
N ILE A 257 6.22 -12.39 14.77
CA ILE A 257 6.27 -11.54 15.97
C ILE A 257 4.92 -11.59 16.70
N HIS A 258 3.82 -11.35 16.00
CA HIS A 258 2.48 -11.31 16.60
C HIS A 258 1.98 -12.71 17.00
N ALA A 259 2.33 -13.74 16.24
CA ALA A 259 2.08 -15.13 16.62
C ALA A 259 2.84 -15.57 17.87
N ASN A 260 3.89 -14.83 18.25
CA ASN A 260 4.67 -15.00 19.48
C ASN A 260 4.25 -14.03 20.60
N GLY A 261 3.18 -13.26 20.42
CA GLY A 261 2.70 -12.30 21.42
C GLY A 261 3.49 -11.01 21.53
N GLY A 262 4.36 -10.72 20.54
CA GLY A 262 5.07 -9.44 20.45
C GLY A 262 4.41 -8.47 19.47
N ALA A 263 4.88 -7.23 19.46
CA ALA A 263 4.62 -6.26 18.40
C ALA A 263 5.88 -5.40 18.18
N LEU A 264 5.93 -4.64 17.08
CA LEU A 264 6.95 -3.62 16.89
C LEU A 264 6.55 -2.34 17.63
N TYR A 265 5.30 -1.90 17.46
CA TYR A 265 4.70 -0.84 18.24
C TYR A 265 3.26 -1.21 18.58
N GLY A 266 3.02 -1.62 19.83
CA GLY A 266 1.71 -2.01 20.34
C GLY A 266 1.07 -0.92 21.21
N ASP A 267 0.05 -1.29 21.98
CA ASP A 267 -0.66 -0.37 22.89
C ASP A 267 0.25 0.21 23.99
N GLU A 268 1.33 -0.48 24.33
CA GLU A 268 2.33 -0.02 25.31
C GLU A 268 3.46 0.82 24.66
N GLY A 269 3.35 1.12 23.37
CA GLY A 269 4.37 1.83 22.60
C GLY A 269 5.39 0.89 21.94
N LEU A 270 6.65 1.33 21.89
CA LEU A 270 7.72 0.60 21.20
C LEU A 270 8.07 -0.71 21.92
N GLN A 271 7.95 -1.85 21.22
CA GLN A 271 8.15 -3.20 21.76
C GLN A 271 9.21 -4.02 21.01
N ILE A 272 9.97 -3.39 20.12
CA ILE A 272 11.00 -4.03 19.27
C ILE A 272 12.09 -4.78 20.08
N ASP A 273 12.35 -4.37 21.31
CA ASP A 273 13.43 -4.92 22.14
C ASP A 273 13.04 -6.16 22.96
N THR A 274 11.80 -6.62 22.82
CA THR A 274 11.22 -7.73 23.59
C THR A 274 11.83 -9.10 23.21
N PRO A 275 11.86 -10.06 24.15
CA PRO A 275 12.26 -11.44 23.85
C PRO A 275 11.46 -12.06 22.70
N GLU A 276 10.17 -11.75 22.62
CA GLU A 276 9.24 -12.28 21.64
C GLU A 276 9.64 -11.87 20.21
N VAL A 277 10.01 -10.61 20.01
CA VAL A 277 10.52 -10.10 18.72
C VAL A 277 11.84 -10.77 18.35
N LYS A 278 12.80 -10.87 19.28
CA LYS A 278 14.11 -11.49 19.02
C LYS A 278 13.98 -12.96 18.66
N GLN A 279 13.08 -13.67 19.33
CA GLN A 279 12.80 -15.08 19.05
C GLN A 279 12.15 -15.28 17.68
N ALA A 280 11.22 -14.41 17.28
CA ALA A 280 10.60 -14.44 15.95
C ALA A 280 11.62 -14.19 14.84
N VAL A 281 12.51 -13.19 14.99
CA VAL A 281 13.60 -12.95 14.02
C VAL A 281 14.52 -14.16 13.91
N ALA A 282 14.89 -14.79 15.02
CA ALA A 282 15.72 -15.99 15.02
C ALA A 282 15.04 -17.19 14.34
N TYR A 283 13.72 -17.34 14.51
CA TYR A 283 12.95 -18.37 13.83
C TYR A 283 12.91 -18.16 12.32
N VAL A 284 12.67 -16.93 11.87
CA VAL A 284 12.73 -16.59 10.45
C VAL A 284 14.14 -16.83 9.89
N GLU A 285 15.20 -16.41 10.59
CA GLU A 285 16.60 -16.69 10.24
C GLU A 285 16.84 -18.21 10.08
N GLU A 286 16.28 -19.04 10.96
CA GLU A 286 16.37 -20.49 10.88
C GLU A 286 15.70 -21.05 9.61
N LEU A 287 14.47 -20.62 9.30
CA LEU A 287 13.76 -21.07 8.09
C LEU A 287 14.57 -20.76 6.83
N ILE A 288 15.23 -19.61 6.80
CA ILE A 288 16.00 -19.25 5.62
C ILE A 288 17.34 -20.00 5.58
N ASN A 289 18.03 -20.13 6.71
CA ASN A 289 19.27 -20.89 6.76
C ASN A 289 19.06 -22.36 6.36
N LYS A 290 17.86 -22.91 6.58
CA LYS A 290 17.46 -24.23 6.09
C LYS A 290 17.02 -24.25 4.62
N GLY A 291 16.89 -23.10 3.97
CA GLY A 291 16.40 -22.96 2.60
C GLY A 291 14.90 -23.20 2.45
N LEU A 292 14.16 -23.20 3.56
CA LEU A 292 12.71 -23.48 3.59
C LEU A 292 11.88 -22.24 3.31
N LEU A 293 12.29 -21.07 3.80
CA LEU A 293 11.75 -19.78 3.38
C LEU A 293 12.66 -19.18 2.31
N LYS A 294 12.07 -18.82 1.16
CA LYS A 294 12.76 -18.07 0.10
C LYS A 294 12.09 -16.73 -0.14
N ALA A 295 12.89 -15.69 -0.31
CA ALA A 295 12.44 -14.38 -0.71
C ALA A 295 13.16 -13.94 -1.98
N ASN A 296 12.49 -13.15 -2.82
CA ASN A 296 13.14 -12.50 -3.96
C ASN A 296 13.87 -11.28 -3.42
N ILE A 297 15.20 -11.36 -3.32
CA ILE A 297 16.02 -10.27 -2.78
C ILE A 297 16.71 -9.53 -3.92
N ILE A 298 16.65 -8.20 -3.89
CA ILE A 298 17.43 -7.35 -4.78
C ILE A 298 18.91 -7.50 -4.41
N GLU A 299 19.72 -7.92 -5.38
CA GLU A 299 21.14 -8.23 -5.19
C GLU A 299 21.88 -7.10 -4.45
N GLY A 300 22.62 -7.49 -3.40
CA GLY A 300 23.39 -6.57 -2.57
C GLY A 300 22.58 -5.80 -1.52
N THR A 301 21.29 -6.09 -1.36
CA THR A 301 20.40 -5.42 -0.38
C THR A 301 19.60 -6.42 0.43
N SER A 302 18.76 -5.93 1.35
CA SER A 302 17.71 -6.69 2.02
C SER A 302 16.30 -6.44 1.48
N ASN A 303 16.17 -5.67 0.39
CA ASN A 303 14.87 -5.29 -0.16
C ASN A 303 14.30 -6.38 -1.07
N THR A 304 12.97 -6.50 -1.04
CA THR A 304 12.19 -7.33 -1.95
C THR A 304 11.63 -6.48 -3.10
N PRO A 305 11.53 -7.01 -4.34
CA PRO A 305 10.71 -6.38 -5.36
C PRO A 305 9.24 -6.38 -4.94
N TRP A 306 8.58 -5.24 -5.15
CA TRP A 306 7.18 -5.03 -4.80
C TRP A 306 6.27 -6.17 -5.27
N ALA A 307 5.52 -6.75 -4.34
CA ALA A 307 4.52 -7.80 -4.59
C ALA A 307 5.04 -9.02 -5.37
N SER A 308 6.33 -9.31 -5.27
CA SER A 308 6.91 -10.46 -5.97
C SER A 308 6.38 -11.80 -5.48
N GLN A 309 6.01 -11.91 -4.21
CA GLN A 309 5.38 -13.08 -3.60
C GLN A 309 4.07 -13.47 -4.29
N ALA A 310 3.18 -12.49 -4.50
CA ALA A 310 1.93 -12.72 -5.22
C ALA A 310 2.18 -13.16 -6.66
N THR A 311 3.17 -12.56 -7.33
CA THR A 311 3.55 -12.96 -8.70
C THR A 311 4.01 -14.42 -8.76
N ASN A 312 4.91 -14.82 -7.86
CA ASN A 312 5.45 -16.18 -7.84
C ASN A 312 4.35 -17.21 -7.56
N PHE A 313 3.44 -16.92 -6.62
CA PHE A 313 2.31 -17.80 -6.31
C PHE A 313 1.29 -17.87 -7.44
N ASN A 314 1.01 -16.75 -8.10
CA ASN A 314 0.19 -16.69 -9.31
C ASN A 314 0.75 -17.53 -10.46
N LEU A 315 2.04 -17.85 -10.45
CA LEU A 315 2.73 -18.68 -11.45
C LEU A 315 2.92 -20.13 -10.99
N GLY A 316 2.45 -20.48 -9.79
CA GLY A 316 2.58 -21.83 -9.22
C GLY A 316 4.00 -22.17 -8.74
N GLU A 317 4.82 -21.17 -8.40
CA GLU A 317 6.21 -21.38 -7.98
C GLU A 317 6.35 -21.75 -6.50
N THR A 318 5.27 -21.74 -5.72
CA THR A 318 5.35 -22.07 -4.29
C THR A 318 4.07 -22.67 -3.70
N VAL A 319 4.24 -23.44 -2.62
CA VAL A 319 3.14 -24.08 -1.87
C VAL A 319 2.53 -23.14 -0.85
N PHE A 320 3.34 -22.53 0.03
CA PHE A 320 2.92 -21.50 0.99
C PHE A 320 3.37 -20.11 0.57
N THR A 321 2.61 -19.09 0.95
CA THR A 321 2.98 -17.68 0.80
C THR A 321 2.10 -16.79 1.68
N GLU A 322 2.56 -15.59 2.02
CA GLU A 322 1.74 -14.51 2.57
C GLU A 322 1.39 -13.55 1.44
N ILE A 323 0.11 -13.27 1.23
CA ILE A 323 -0.37 -12.39 0.16
C ILE A 323 -1.34 -11.39 0.74
N GLU A 324 -1.20 -10.12 0.34
CA GLU A 324 -2.09 -9.05 0.73
C GLU A 324 -3.54 -9.39 0.35
N ASP A 325 -4.49 -9.19 1.26
CA ASP A 325 -5.88 -9.64 1.14
C ASP A 325 -6.56 -9.19 -0.18
N TRP A 326 -6.23 -8.00 -0.67
CA TRP A 326 -6.75 -7.43 -1.91
C TRP A 326 -6.23 -8.13 -3.18
N ARG A 327 -5.12 -8.87 -3.11
CA ARG A 327 -4.54 -9.64 -4.23
C ARG A 327 -5.04 -11.09 -4.29
N LEU A 328 -5.61 -11.62 -3.20
CA LEU A 328 -6.02 -13.03 -3.14
C LEU A 328 -7.07 -13.41 -4.17
N GLY A 329 -7.94 -12.47 -4.59
CA GLY A 329 -8.89 -12.71 -5.66
C GLY A 329 -8.21 -13.04 -7.01
N GLU A 330 -7.10 -12.36 -7.33
CA GLU A 330 -6.30 -12.68 -8.51
C GLU A 330 -5.60 -14.02 -8.34
N ALA A 331 -4.99 -14.26 -7.19
CA ALA A 331 -4.31 -15.53 -6.89
C ALA A 331 -5.25 -16.74 -7.04
N ALA A 332 -6.47 -16.63 -6.53
CA ALA A 332 -7.50 -17.66 -6.67
C ALA A 332 -7.89 -17.91 -8.12
N SER A 333 -8.07 -16.84 -8.91
CA SER A 333 -8.33 -16.99 -10.34
C SER A 333 -7.19 -17.72 -11.05
N LYS A 334 -5.94 -17.38 -10.74
CA LYS A 334 -4.76 -18.00 -11.35
C LYS A 334 -4.58 -19.47 -10.92
N ALA A 335 -4.84 -19.79 -9.66
CA ALA A 335 -4.88 -21.16 -9.18
C ALA A 335 -5.99 -21.96 -9.91
N ALA A 336 -7.20 -21.38 -10.03
CA ALA A 336 -8.32 -22.03 -10.71
C ALA A 336 -8.05 -22.27 -12.21
N ASP A 337 -7.35 -21.35 -12.89
CA ASP A 337 -6.91 -21.55 -14.29
C ASP A 337 -6.03 -22.80 -14.45
N ARG A 338 -5.28 -23.16 -13.40
CA ARG A 338 -4.48 -24.40 -13.31
C ARG A 338 -5.24 -25.60 -12.74
N GLY A 339 -6.52 -25.43 -12.43
CA GLY A 339 -7.34 -26.45 -11.76
C GLY A 339 -6.96 -26.68 -10.30
N GLN A 340 -6.38 -25.67 -9.64
CA GLN A 340 -5.93 -25.72 -8.25
C GLN A 340 -6.79 -24.83 -7.35
N SER A 341 -6.72 -25.06 -6.04
CA SER A 341 -7.46 -24.34 -5.01
C SER A 341 -6.55 -23.84 -3.89
N ILE A 342 -7.00 -22.80 -3.18
CA ILE A 342 -6.22 -22.11 -2.14
C ILE A 342 -6.89 -22.29 -0.77
N GLY A 343 -6.10 -22.64 0.24
CA GLY A 343 -6.49 -22.65 1.65
C GLY A 343 -5.86 -21.50 2.43
N PHE A 344 -6.35 -21.30 3.65
CA PHE A 344 -5.84 -20.29 4.59
C PHE A 344 -5.54 -20.95 5.94
N ILE A 345 -4.49 -20.46 6.61
CA ILE A 345 -4.19 -20.84 7.99
C ILE A 345 -3.49 -19.67 8.72
N PRO A 346 -3.73 -19.46 10.02
CA PRO A 346 -2.92 -18.56 10.83
C PRO A 346 -1.44 -18.90 10.78
N PHE A 347 -0.57 -17.90 10.90
CA PHE A 347 0.86 -18.16 11.07
C PHE A 347 1.08 -19.00 12.34
N PRO A 348 1.93 -20.04 12.32
CA PRO A 348 2.10 -20.92 13.47
C PRO A 348 2.64 -20.19 14.70
N ARG A 349 2.19 -20.62 15.88
CA ARG A 349 2.69 -20.14 17.18
C ARG A 349 4.04 -20.79 17.54
N PRO A 350 4.85 -20.21 18.43
CA PRO A 350 6.04 -20.88 18.96
C PRO A 350 5.66 -22.13 19.78
N ASP A 351 6.59 -23.08 19.90
CA ASP A 351 6.33 -24.39 20.52
C ASP A 351 5.88 -24.28 21.99
N HIS A 352 6.40 -23.30 22.72
CA HIS A 352 6.16 -23.10 24.14
C HIS A 352 4.81 -22.43 24.48
N MET A 353 4.12 -21.84 23.51
CA MET A 353 2.87 -21.11 23.71
C MET A 353 1.69 -22.08 23.66
N ALA A 354 0.64 -21.86 24.47
CA ALA A 354 -0.56 -22.69 24.39
C ALA A 354 -1.38 -22.35 23.12
N ALA A 355 -2.18 -23.29 22.62
CA ALA A 355 -3.01 -23.05 21.43
C ALA A 355 -4.12 -22.00 21.67
N ASP A 356 -4.59 -21.88 22.92
CA ASP A 356 -5.59 -20.91 23.37
C ASP A 356 -4.98 -19.71 24.10
N ASP A 357 -3.66 -19.49 23.97
CA ASP A 357 -3.00 -18.34 24.59
C ASP A 357 -3.56 -17.04 23.98
N PRO A 358 -4.04 -16.09 24.79
CA PRO A 358 -4.60 -14.85 24.28
C PRO A 358 -3.58 -13.98 23.55
N ASN A 359 -2.27 -14.22 23.73
CA ASN A 359 -1.23 -13.50 23.00
C ASN A 359 -0.94 -14.11 21.62
N TYR A 360 -1.50 -15.29 21.30
CA TYR A 360 -1.43 -15.84 19.94
C TYR A 360 -2.46 -15.09 19.07
N GLN A 361 -2.02 -14.06 18.36
CA GLN A 361 -2.90 -13.15 17.61
C GLN A 361 -2.39 -12.88 16.18
N PRO A 362 -3.28 -12.50 15.24
CA PRO A 362 -2.87 -11.93 13.97
C PRO A 362 -2.15 -10.59 14.14
N SER A 363 -1.30 -10.23 13.18
CA SER A 363 -0.79 -8.87 13.05
C SER A 363 -1.82 -7.99 12.34
N VAL A 364 -2.41 -7.05 13.05
CA VAL A 364 -3.49 -6.20 12.56
C VAL A 364 -3.07 -4.73 12.61
N THR A 365 -3.01 -4.11 11.43
CA THR A 365 -2.72 -2.68 11.27
C THR A 365 -3.98 -1.91 10.85
N LYS A 366 -4.07 -0.63 11.24
CA LYS A 366 -5.25 0.22 10.99
C LYS A 366 -5.45 0.61 9.52
N GLY A 367 -4.50 0.36 8.62
CA GLY A 367 -4.60 0.77 7.22
C GLY A 367 -4.69 2.29 7.06
N SER A 368 -5.61 2.78 6.23
CA SER A 368 -5.89 4.22 6.05
C SER A 368 -6.56 4.82 7.29
N SER A 369 -6.37 6.12 7.53
CA SER A 369 -6.91 6.79 8.73
C SER A 369 -7.48 8.17 8.39
N THR A 370 -8.48 8.65 9.13
CA THR A 370 -9.02 10.01 8.94
C THR A 370 -8.55 10.92 10.08
N ILE A 371 -8.15 12.14 9.75
CA ILE A 371 -7.67 13.15 10.70
C ILE A 371 -8.42 14.48 10.54
N ILE A 372 -8.29 15.34 11.55
CA ILE A 372 -8.63 16.76 11.47
C ILE A 372 -7.31 17.54 11.48
N PRO A 373 -7.03 18.41 10.48
CA PRO A 373 -5.82 19.21 10.48
C PRO A 373 -5.87 20.35 11.50
N LYS A 374 -4.70 20.84 11.92
CA LYS A 374 -4.59 22.10 12.66
C LYS A 374 -5.09 23.27 11.80
N GLY A 375 -5.60 24.32 12.45
CA GLY A 375 -6.14 25.51 11.78
C GLY A 375 -7.66 25.49 11.57
N ILE A 376 -8.32 24.35 11.82
CA ILE A 376 -9.78 24.28 11.91
C ILE A 376 -10.24 24.94 13.22
N SER A 377 -11.34 25.71 13.17
CA SER A 377 -11.84 26.42 14.35
C SER A 377 -12.39 25.46 15.40
N GLU A 378 -12.20 25.79 16.69
CA GLU A 378 -12.69 24.99 17.82
C GLU A 378 -14.20 24.72 17.77
N GLU A 379 -14.98 25.66 17.22
CA GLU A 379 -16.43 25.51 17.03
C GLU A 379 -16.79 24.49 15.93
N LYS A 380 -15.91 24.32 14.93
CA LYS A 380 -16.15 23.46 13.77
C LYS A 380 -15.68 22.02 14.00
N ILE A 381 -14.68 21.81 14.86
CA ILE A 381 -14.13 20.47 15.17
C ILE A 381 -15.23 19.50 15.67
N PRO A 382 -16.06 19.83 16.67
CA PRO A 382 -17.14 18.95 17.11
C PRO A 382 -18.10 18.54 15.99
N ILE A 383 -18.38 19.47 15.07
CA ILE A 383 -19.31 19.26 13.95
C ILE A 383 -18.66 18.35 12.90
N ALA A 384 -17.36 18.50 12.63
CA ALA A 384 -16.61 17.61 11.75
C ALA A 384 -16.58 16.17 12.30
N ILE A 385 -16.31 15.99 13.60
CA ILE A 385 -16.32 14.66 14.26
C ILE A 385 -17.71 14.02 14.15
N ALA A 386 -18.76 14.76 14.51
CA ALA A 386 -20.14 14.27 14.42
C ALA A 386 -20.54 13.88 12.98
N THR A 387 -20.12 14.69 12.00
CA THR A 387 -20.36 14.43 10.57
C THR A 387 -19.65 13.16 10.13
N TYR A 388 -18.37 12.97 10.50
CA TYR A 388 -17.60 11.77 10.18
C TYR A 388 -18.25 10.50 10.76
N ASN A 389 -18.63 10.54 12.05
CA ASN A 389 -19.24 9.40 12.72
C ASN A 389 -20.57 9.01 12.07
N LEU A 390 -21.45 10.00 11.84
CA LEU A 390 -22.77 9.76 11.23
C LEU A 390 -22.63 9.24 9.80
N PHE A 391 -21.75 9.85 8.99
CA PHE A 391 -21.49 9.39 7.62
C PHE A 391 -21.00 7.95 7.59
N THR A 392 -20.01 7.62 8.42
CA THR A 392 -19.38 6.30 8.45
C THR A 392 -20.35 5.22 8.96
N GLU A 393 -21.12 5.51 10.01
CA GLU A 393 -22.17 4.62 10.52
C GLU A 393 -23.20 4.30 9.43
N LYS A 394 -23.74 5.34 8.78
CA LYS A 394 -24.79 5.20 7.76
C LYS A 394 -24.27 4.45 6.54
N VAL A 395 -23.06 4.76 6.06
CA VAL A 395 -22.45 4.07 4.92
C VAL A 395 -22.22 2.60 5.23
N THR A 396 -21.68 2.28 6.41
CA THR A 396 -21.45 0.88 6.83
C THR A 396 -22.76 0.10 6.85
N LYS A 397 -23.77 0.65 7.51
CA LYS A 397 -25.09 0.01 7.61
C LYS A 397 -25.71 -0.19 6.23
N ALA A 398 -25.68 0.82 5.38
CA ALA A 398 -26.30 0.74 4.07
C ALA A 398 -25.58 -0.23 3.13
N LYS A 399 -24.25 -0.35 3.21
CA LYS A 399 -23.49 -1.39 2.49
C LYS A 399 -23.87 -2.80 2.94
N ALA A 400 -24.00 -3.03 4.25
CA ALA A 400 -24.44 -4.33 4.78
C ALA A 400 -25.86 -4.69 4.31
N GLU A 401 -26.80 -3.73 4.36
CA GLU A 401 -28.17 -3.92 3.89
C GLU A 401 -28.24 -4.19 2.38
N LEU A 402 -27.44 -3.47 1.57
CA LEU A 402 -27.37 -3.67 0.13
C LEU A 402 -26.83 -5.06 -0.22
N LYS A 403 -25.74 -5.50 0.43
CA LYS A 403 -25.16 -6.84 0.27
C LYS A 403 -26.18 -7.93 0.58
N ALA A 404 -26.86 -7.82 1.72
CA ALA A 404 -27.91 -8.76 2.12
C ALA A 404 -29.09 -8.78 1.11
N ALA A 405 -29.48 -7.62 0.58
CA ALA A 405 -30.55 -7.53 -0.42
C ALA A 405 -30.19 -8.15 -1.78
N LEU A 406 -28.91 -8.14 -2.14
CA LEU A 406 -28.38 -8.78 -3.35
C LEU A 406 -28.21 -10.29 -3.18
N GLY A 407 -28.37 -10.82 -1.97
CA GLY A 407 -28.13 -12.23 -1.67
C GLY A 407 -26.66 -12.63 -1.78
N GLU A 408 -25.77 -11.66 -1.66
CA GLU A 408 -24.34 -11.89 -1.47
C GLU A 408 -24.15 -12.44 -0.05
N ASP A 409 -23.67 -13.68 0.06
CA ASP A 409 -23.57 -14.37 1.34
C ASP A 409 -22.69 -13.59 2.34
N ASP A 410 -23.12 -13.61 3.60
CA ASP A 410 -22.51 -12.83 4.67
C ASP A 410 -21.44 -13.61 5.45
N THR A 411 -21.12 -14.80 4.97
CA THR A 411 -19.88 -15.49 5.36
C THR A 411 -18.73 -14.56 5.00
N LYS A 412 -18.15 -13.92 6.02
CA LYS A 412 -16.90 -13.15 5.88
C LYS A 412 -15.85 -14.20 5.55
N THR A 413 -15.66 -14.42 4.27
CA THR A 413 -14.80 -15.45 3.71
C THR A 413 -13.61 -14.71 3.15
N LEU A 414 -12.41 -15.18 3.47
CA LEU A 414 -11.21 -14.63 2.87
C LEU A 414 -11.39 -14.77 1.36
N LYS A 415 -11.44 -13.63 0.67
CA LYS A 415 -11.69 -13.62 -0.78
C LYS A 415 -10.64 -14.50 -1.44
N GLY A 416 -11.07 -15.52 -2.19
CA GLY A 416 -10.16 -16.37 -2.94
C GLY A 416 -9.76 -17.70 -2.27
N THR A 417 -10.20 -17.99 -1.04
CA THR A 417 -10.02 -19.33 -0.45
C THR A 417 -11.15 -20.28 -0.82
N ASP A 418 -10.84 -21.57 -0.98
CA ASP A 418 -11.83 -22.61 -1.26
C ASP A 418 -12.50 -23.13 0.02
N ILE A 419 -13.56 -22.42 0.42
CA ILE A 419 -14.44 -22.82 1.54
C ILE A 419 -15.38 -23.99 1.20
N PHE A 420 -15.39 -24.43 -0.06
CA PHE A 420 -16.22 -25.54 -0.52
C PHE A 420 -15.43 -26.84 -0.67
N HIS A 421 -14.12 -26.81 -0.40
CA HIS A 421 -13.28 -27.98 -0.38
C HIS A 421 -13.83 -29.04 0.59
N GLU A 422 -14.00 -30.29 0.12
CA GLU A 422 -14.71 -31.35 0.86
C GLU A 422 -14.09 -31.64 2.24
N LYS A 423 -12.76 -31.50 2.36
CA LYS A 423 -12.02 -31.85 3.57
C LYS A 423 -11.81 -30.68 4.54
N ILE A 424 -11.52 -29.50 4.03
CA ILE A 424 -11.00 -28.37 4.84
C ILE A 424 -11.79 -27.07 4.66
N GLY A 425 -12.80 -27.04 3.79
CA GLY A 425 -13.51 -25.80 3.47
C GLY A 425 -14.25 -25.21 4.67
N ALA A 426 -14.89 -26.05 5.48
CA ALA A 426 -15.57 -25.64 6.70
C ALA A 426 -14.58 -25.09 7.75
N ASP A 427 -13.49 -25.81 7.98
CA ASP A 427 -12.45 -25.40 8.94
C ASP A 427 -11.79 -24.10 8.50
N THR A 428 -11.48 -23.95 7.21
CA THR A 428 -10.92 -22.71 6.65
C THR A 428 -11.84 -21.52 6.93
N ALA A 429 -13.15 -21.68 6.71
CA ALA A 429 -14.12 -20.64 6.99
C ALA A 429 -14.23 -20.33 8.49
N GLU A 430 -14.24 -21.34 9.35
CA GLU A 430 -14.31 -21.15 10.81
C GLU A 430 -13.07 -20.45 11.36
N ILE A 431 -11.87 -20.94 10.98
CA ILE A 431 -10.60 -20.38 11.41
C ILE A 431 -10.49 -18.92 10.96
N TYR A 432 -10.79 -18.61 9.70
CA TYR A 432 -10.72 -17.22 9.21
C TYR A 432 -11.70 -16.28 9.93
N ASN A 433 -12.93 -16.73 10.19
CA ASN A 433 -13.92 -15.91 10.89
C ASN A 433 -13.53 -15.63 12.36
N ASN A 434 -12.75 -16.54 12.97
CA ASN A 434 -12.30 -16.43 14.35
C ASN A 434 -10.90 -15.80 14.48
N TRP A 435 -10.08 -15.82 13.43
CA TRP A 435 -8.72 -15.25 13.41
C TRP A 435 -8.75 -13.77 13.03
N CYS A 436 -9.27 -12.96 13.94
CA CYS A 436 -9.27 -11.50 13.85
C CYS A 436 -8.96 -10.90 15.22
N ALA A 437 -8.40 -9.69 15.23
CA ALA A 437 -8.06 -8.97 16.45
C ALA A 437 -8.40 -7.48 16.30
N PRO A 438 -8.51 -6.71 17.39
CA PRO A 438 -8.36 -5.27 17.31
C PRO A 438 -7.01 -4.91 16.69
N VAL A 439 -6.89 -3.68 16.17
CA VAL A 439 -5.58 -3.17 15.75
C VAL A 439 -4.60 -3.32 16.90
N ASN A 440 -3.48 -3.98 16.64
CA ASN A 440 -2.45 -4.28 17.63
C ASN A 440 -1.04 -3.94 17.13
N GLU A 441 -0.91 -3.48 15.88
CA GLU A 441 0.35 -3.03 15.29
C GLU A 441 0.24 -1.61 14.70
N TYR A 442 0.98 -0.69 15.31
CA TYR A 442 1.01 0.73 14.93
C TYR A 442 2.35 1.17 14.33
N SER A 443 3.32 0.27 14.13
CA SER A 443 4.65 0.62 13.63
C SER A 443 4.63 1.30 12.25
N ILE A 444 3.68 0.94 11.40
CA ILE A 444 3.44 1.61 10.11
C ILE A 444 2.93 3.03 10.35
N MET A 445 1.97 3.20 11.26
CA MET A 445 1.37 4.50 11.58
C MET A 445 2.35 5.49 12.18
N VAL A 446 3.29 5.02 13.02
CA VAL A 446 4.34 5.86 13.59
C VAL A 446 5.59 5.95 12.71
N GLY A 447 5.61 5.22 11.59
CA GLY A 447 6.65 5.27 10.57
C GLY A 447 7.96 4.58 10.95
N VAL A 448 7.94 3.53 11.76
CA VAL A 448 9.14 2.78 12.18
C VAL A 448 9.22 1.35 11.64
N TYR A 449 8.12 0.84 11.05
CA TYR A 449 8.07 -0.50 10.45
C TYR A 449 9.24 -0.76 9.50
N TRP A 450 9.42 0.09 8.49
CA TRP A 450 10.47 -0.08 7.48
C TRP A 450 11.88 0.09 8.04
N ASN A 451 12.06 0.91 9.08
CA ASN A 451 13.36 1.02 9.77
C ASN A 451 13.73 -0.27 10.49
N PHE A 452 12.75 -0.94 11.11
CA PHE A 452 12.97 -2.26 11.70
C PHE A 452 13.26 -3.31 10.62
N MET A 453 12.44 -3.35 9.56
CA MET A 453 12.59 -4.33 8.48
C MET A 453 13.94 -4.23 7.77
N GLU A 454 14.47 -3.01 7.58
CA GLU A 454 15.83 -2.80 7.06
C GLU A 454 16.89 -3.40 7.99
N ILE A 455 16.83 -3.12 9.30
CA ILE A 455 17.82 -3.63 10.27
C ILE A 455 17.75 -5.17 10.37
N ALA A 456 16.54 -5.71 10.47
CA ALA A 456 16.31 -7.15 10.54
C ALA A 456 16.74 -7.83 9.23
N GLY A 457 16.27 -7.34 8.09
CA GLY A 457 16.59 -7.86 6.77
C GLY A 457 18.08 -7.84 6.45
N ASP A 458 18.77 -6.72 6.73
CA ASP A 458 20.22 -6.63 6.53
C ASP A 458 20.94 -7.69 7.37
N SER A 459 20.48 -7.95 8.59
CA SER A 459 21.05 -8.99 9.46
C SER A 459 20.77 -10.41 8.98
N LEU A 460 19.59 -10.67 8.40
CA LEU A 460 19.22 -11.98 7.85
C LEU A 460 20.09 -12.34 6.64
N TRP A 461 20.37 -11.37 5.74
CA TRP A 461 21.15 -11.61 4.51
C TRP A 461 22.62 -11.22 4.59
N GLY A 462 23.08 -10.68 5.71
CA GLY A 462 24.41 -10.08 5.80
C GLY A 462 24.63 -8.96 4.79
N ALA A 463 23.55 -8.28 4.36
CA ALA A 463 23.63 -7.16 3.43
C ALA A 463 24.47 -6.04 4.05
N ASN A 464 25.26 -5.35 3.23
CA ASN A 464 26.19 -4.31 3.68
C ASN A 464 27.19 -4.76 4.77
N GLY A 465 27.45 -6.07 4.92
CA GLY A 465 28.28 -6.60 5.99
C GLY A 465 27.64 -6.52 7.38
N SER A 466 26.31 -6.44 7.44
CA SER A 466 25.56 -6.39 8.70
C SER A 466 25.80 -7.66 9.53
N PRO A 467 25.99 -7.53 10.86
CA PRO A 467 26.12 -8.67 11.75
C PRO A 467 24.74 -9.31 12.01
N ARG A 468 24.72 -10.39 12.80
CA ARG A 468 23.46 -10.99 13.28
C ARG A 468 22.60 -10.01 14.05
N PHE A 469 21.29 -10.28 14.04
CA PHE A 469 20.25 -9.36 14.48
C PHE A 469 20.54 -8.70 15.83
N ASP A 470 20.88 -9.45 16.89
CA ASP A 470 21.14 -8.86 18.22
C ASP A 470 22.22 -7.75 18.18
N VAL A 471 23.27 -7.95 17.40
CA VAL A 471 24.37 -6.97 17.27
C VAL A 471 23.97 -5.83 16.33
N ALA A 472 23.29 -6.16 15.24
CA ALA A 472 22.81 -5.17 14.26
C ALA A 472 21.81 -4.22 14.92
N TRP A 473 20.89 -4.76 15.70
CA TRP A 473 19.89 -4.05 16.48
C TRP A 473 20.54 -3.11 17.49
N GLU A 474 21.40 -3.61 18.39
CA GLU A 474 22.07 -2.76 19.39
C GLU A 474 22.88 -1.61 18.75
N SER A 475 23.43 -1.84 17.55
CA SER A 475 24.20 -0.82 16.83
C SER A 475 23.32 0.22 16.12
N ASN A 476 22.04 -0.06 15.88
CA ASN A 476 21.17 0.75 15.02
C ASN A 476 19.86 1.21 15.67
N LYS A 477 19.49 0.70 16.85
CA LYS A 477 18.19 1.00 17.49
C LYS A 477 17.94 2.48 17.73
N ASN A 478 19.00 3.26 17.91
CA ASN A 478 18.92 4.72 18.03
C ASN A 478 18.26 5.38 16.81
N LYS A 479 18.38 4.80 15.60
CA LYS A 479 17.68 5.29 14.40
C LYS A 479 16.16 5.31 14.59
N ILE A 480 15.62 4.39 15.37
CA ILE A 480 14.19 4.30 15.68
C ILE A 480 13.86 5.13 16.92
N THR A 481 14.59 4.95 18.03
CA THR A 481 14.25 5.64 19.28
C THR A 481 14.42 7.15 19.18
N ASP A 482 15.45 7.63 18.49
CA ASP A 482 15.69 9.07 18.32
C ASP A 482 14.65 9.70 17.39
N LYS A 483 14.22 8.97 16.35
CA LYS A 483 13.13 9.38 15.46
C LYS A 483 11.82 9.54 16.24
N LEU A 484 11.43 8.52 17.01
CA LEU A 484 10.21 8.57 17.84
C LEU A 484 10.28 9.71 18.86
N SER A 485 11.41 9.85 19.55
CA SER A 485 11.62 10.93 20.54
C SER A 485 11.54 12.32 19.91
N THR A 486 12.07 12.48 18.69
CA THR A 486 12.00 13.75 17.94
C THR A 486 10.56 14.10 17.57
N ILE A 487 9.80 13.11 17.08
CA ILE A 487 8.39 13.29 16.74
C ILE A 487 7.57 13.61 17.99
N GLU A 488 7.76 12.86 19.07
CA GLU A 488 7.07 13.10 20.34
C GLU A 488 7.35 14.50 20.89
N ALA A 489 8.62 14.93 20.86
CA ALA A 489 9.00 16.28 21.29
C ALA A 489 8.30 17.35 20.45
N LEU A 490 8.28 17.20 19.12
CA LEU A 490 7.61 18.12 18.21
C LEU A 490 6.09 18.17 18.46
N LEU A 491 5.44 17.01 18.58
CA LEU A 491 3.99 16.91 18.82
C LEU A 491 3.56 17.50 20.17
N ASN A 492 4.49 17.73 21.10
CA ASN A 492 4.26 18.43 22.37
C ASN A 492 4.44 19.96 22.27
N THR A 493 4.60 20.49 21.05
CA THR A 493 4.65 21.92 20.77
C THR A 493 3.54 22.33 19.79
N GLU A 494 3.43 23.63 19.53
CA GLU A 494 2.60 24.16 18.42
C GLU A 494 3.39 24.37 17.12
N GLU A 495 4.69 24.06 17.11
CA GLU A 495 5.54 24.23 15.94
C GLU A 495 5.11 23.26 14.84
N ILE A 496 4.77 23.80 13.67
CA ILE A 496 4.62 23.02 12.45
C ILE A 496 6.00 22.87 11.82
N LYS A 497 6.40 21.63 11.55
CA LYS A 497 7.72 21.32 10.99
C LYS A 497 7.61 20.91 9.54
N ASP A 498 8.40 21.55 8.71
CA ASP A 498 8.66 21.07 7.38
C ASP A 498 9.67 19.91 7.41
N ASN A 499 9.28 18.81 6.78
CA ASN A 499 10.06 17.59 6.66
C ASN A 499 10.08 17.06 5.23
N ILE A 500 9.79 17.92 4.25
CA ILE A 500 9.76 17.57 2.84
C ILE A 500 11.15 17.87 2.27
N SER A 501 11.78 16.86 1.69
CA SER A 501 13.06 17.08 1.01
C SER A 501 12.85 17.79 -0.33
N PRO A 502 13.79 18.66 -0.74
CA PRO A 502 13.82 19.20 -2.08
C PRO A 502 13.83 18.14 -3.17
N GLN A 503 13.10 18.39 -4.25
CA GLN A 503 13.23 17.65 -5.49
C GLN A 503 14.39 18.23 -6.30
N VAL A 504 15.25 17.36 -6.82
CA VAL A 504 16.35 17.72 -7.70
C VAL A 504 16.15 17.02 -9.04
N ASP A 505 16.01 17.80 -10.10
CA ASP A 505 15.72 17.31 -11.44
C ASP A 505 16.86 17.64 -12.41
N LYS A 506 16.99 16.83 -13.45
CA LYS A 506 17.83 17.17 -14.60
C LYS A 506 17.11 18.19 -15.47
N THR A 507 17.82 19.20 -15.95
CA THR A 507 17.25 20.24 -16.83
C THR A 507 17.14 19.80 -18.28
N ALA A 508 17.80 18.70 -18.67
CA ALA A 508 17.75 18.12 -20.00
C ALA A 508 17.77 16.59 -19.95
N GLU A 509 17.18 15.96 -20.96
CA GLU A 509 17.24 14.50 -21.18
C GLU A 509 18.60 14.01 -21.70
N GLU A 510 19.58 14.91 -21.84
CA GLU A 510 20.91 14.58 -22.31
C GLU A 510 21.59 13.55 -21.41
N VAL A 511 22.16 12.52 -22.04
CA VAL A 511 23.10 11.61 -21.39
C VAL A 511 24.36 12.40 -21.07
N PHE A 512 24.88 12.28 -19.84
CA PHE A 512 26.15 12.89 -19.46
C PHE A 512 27.32 12.11 -20.06
N SER A 513 27.71 12.44 -21.30
CA SER A 513 28.89 11.90 -21.97
C SER A 513 30.08 12.85 -21.86
N ILE A 514 31.22 12.33 -21.39
CA ILE A 514 32.41 13.13 -21.07
C ILE A 514 33.65 12.47 -21.70
N PRO A 515 34.48 13.20 -22.44
CA PRO A 515 35.72 12.64 -22.99
C PRO A 515 36.65 12.08 -21.90
N VAL A 516 37.29 10.96 -22.18
CA VAL A 516 38.32 10.39 -21.30
C VAL A 516 39.46 11.38 -21.07
N SER A 517 40.02 11.36 -19.87
CA SER A 517 41.03 12.29 -19.34
C SER A 517 40.53 13.73 -19.13
N THR A 518 39.21 13.97 -19.17
CA THR A 518 38.66 15.29 -18.79
C THR A 518 38.94 15.58 -17.32
N ASN A 519 39.41 16.78 -17.01
CA ASN A 519 39.59 17.20 -15.63
C ASN A 519 38.21 17.53 -15.00
N PRO A 520 37.76 16.80 -13.97
CA PRO A 520 36.44 17.02 -13.36
C PRO A 520 36.27 18.43 -12.81
N SER A 521 37.34 19.11 -12.38
CA SER A 521 37.26 20.48 -11.86
C SER A 521 36.91 21.53 -12.92
N THR A 522 36.87 21.14 -14.21
CA THR A 522 36.50 22.03 -15.33
C THR A 522 35.05 21.86 -15.76
N LEU A 523 34.37 20.83 -15.24
CA LEU A 523 32.97 20.56 -15.54
C LEU A 523 32.07 21.50 -14.73
N THR A 524 31.04 22.03 -15.40
CA THR A 524 29.98 22.81 -14.76
C THR A 524 28.71 21.98 -14.76
N TRP A 525 28.08 21.86 -13.60
CA TRP A 525 26.88 21.04 -13.40
C TRP A 525 25.64 21.87 -13.08
N THR A 526 25.81 23.13 -12.69
CA THR A 526 24.72 24.01 -12.23
C THR A 526 23.69 24.33 -13.32
N ASP A 527 24.04 24.21 -14.60
CA ASP A 527 23.12 24.36 -15.73
C ASP A 527 22.41 23.05 -16.11
N LYS A 528 22.86 21.91 -15.56
CA LYS A 528 22.36 20.56 -15.85
C LYS A 528 21.31 20.08 -14.85
N PHE A 529 21.15 20.79 -13.74
CA PHE A 529 20.21 20.45 -12.68
C PHE A 529 19.42 21.69 -12.24
N SER A 530 18.21 21.43 -11.77
CA SER A 530 17.37 22.38 -11.06
C SER A 530 16.91 21.74 -9.76
N ALA A 531 16.62 22.57 -8.76
CA ALA A 531 16.07 22.10 -7.50
C ALA A 531 14.86 22.95 -7.14
N THR A 532 13.82 22.29 -6.64
CA THR A 532 12.60 22.92 -6.16
C THR A 532 12.15 22.24 -4.88
N ASP A 533 11.69 23.03 -3.93
CA ASP A 533 11.06 22.57 -2.72
C ASP A 533 9.59 23.04 -2.66
N ASN A 534 8.75 22.32 -1.92
CA ASN A 534 7.32 22.61 -1.86
C ASN A 534 7.00 23.88 -1.05
N LEU A 535 7.86 24.30 -0.11
CA LEU A 535 7.68 25.52 0.68
C LEU A 535 8.61 26.65 0.21
N ASP A 536 9.87 26.34 -0.05
CA ASP A 536 10.86 27.34 -0.49
C ASP A 536 10.76 27.69 -1.98
N GLY A 537 10.05 26.86 -2.77
CA GLY A 537 9.96 27.02 -4.21
C GLY A 537 11.30 26.72 -4.91
N PRO A 538 11.66 27.44 -5.99
CA PRO A 538 12.94 27.22 -6.67
C PRO A 538 14.14 27.50 -5.77
N LEU A 539 15.02 26.51 -5.64
CA LEU A 539 16.26 26.61 -4.86
C LEU A 539 17.44 27.06 -5.73
N ASP A 540 18.39 27.77 -5.13
CA ASP A 540 19.63 28.15 -5.80
C ASP A 540 20.56 26.93 -5.94
N ILE A 541 20.55 26.32 -7.13
CA ILE A 541 21.37 25.14 -7.45
C ILE A 541 22.87 25.38 -7.30
N THR A 542 23.35 26.63 -7.24
CA THR A 542 24.77 26.92 -6.98
C THR A 542 25.21 26.59 -5.56
N THR A 543 24.26 26.38 -4.65
CA THR A 543 24.50 25.91 -3.27
C THR A 543 24.60 24.39 -3.16
N ALA A 544 24.25 23.66 -4.23
CA ALA A 544 24.30 22.20 -4.24
C ALA A 544 25.75 21.67 -4.23
N THR A 545 25.93 20.51 -3.61
CA THR A 545 27.15 19.73 -3.71
C THR A 545 27.05 18.75 -4.88
N PHE A 546 28.05 18.78 -5.76
CA PHE A 546 28.17 17.88 -6.91
C PHE A 546 29.32 16.90 -6.67
N ASP A 547 28.99 15.69 -6.22
CA ASP A 547 29.96 14.63 -5.97
C ASP A 547 30.12 13.74 -7.21
N THR A 548 31.33 13.69 -7.75
CA THR A 548 31.70 12.84 -8.90
C THR A 548 32.75 11.77 -8.53
N SER A 549 32.92 11.49 -7.23
CA SER A 549 33.95 10.57 -6.71
C SER A 549 33.80 9.13 -7.20
N LEU A 550 32.60 8.72 -7.61
CA LEU A 550 32.33 7.42 -8.22
C LEU A 550 32.73 7.34 -9.71
N THR A 551 33.09 8.46 -10.34
CA THR A 551 33.51 8.50 -11.75
C THR A 551 35.01 8.56 -11.89
N ASN A 552 35.58 7.56 -12.57
CA ASN A 552 36.97 7.62 -13.02
C ASN A 552 37.06 8.23 -14.43
N PHE A 553 37.29 9.55 -14.48
CA PHE A 553 37.42 10.27 -15.75
C PHE A 553 38.61 9.85 -16.61
N ASN A 554 39.54 9.02 -16.12
CA ASN A 554 40.70 8.55 -16.89
C ASN A 554 40.49 7.18 -17.55
N THR A 555 39.30 6.60 -17.44
CA THR A 555 39.01 5.27 -18.00
C THR A 555 37.66 5.29 -18.67
N VAL A 556 37.62 4.84 -19.93
CA VAL A 556 36.37 4.69 -20.70
C VAL A 556 35.45 3.71 -19.96
N GLY A 557 34.18 4.07 -19.83
CA GLY A 557 33.22 3.28 -19.08
C GLY A 557 31.96 4.04 -18.73
N MET A 558 30.92 3.29 -18.36
CA MET A 558 29.70 3.83 -17.76
C MET A 558 29.82 3.73 -16.24
N TYR A 559 29.74 4.89 -15.58
CA TYR A 559 29.80 5.02 -14.14
C TYR A 559 28.38 5.24 -13.62
N LYS A 560 27.82 4.18 -13.02
CA LYS A 560 26.50 4.23 -12.38
C LYS A 560 26.54 5.18 -11.20
N ASP A 561 25.53 6.05 -11.08
CA ASP A 561 25.49 7.12 -10.07
C ASP A 561 26.78 7.99 -10.09
N GLY A 562 27.41 8.11 -11.26
CA GLY A 562 28.68 8.80 -11.46
C GLY A 562 28.69 10.27 -11.03
N ILE A 563 27.51 10.89 -10.93
CA ILE A 563 27.31 12.14 -10.19
C ILE A 563 26.16 12.01 -9.19
N VAL A 564 26.39 12.51 -7.99
CA VAL A 564 25.39 12.70 -6.94
C VAL A 564 25.27 14.19 -6.64
N VAL A 565 24.09 14.74 -6.87
CA VAL A 565 23.74 16.12 -6.53
C VAL A 565 23.01 16.13 -5.21
N THR A 566 23.45 16.95 -4.27
CA THR A 566 22.84 17.10 -2.94
C THR A 566 22.60 18.57 -2.65
N ILE A 567 21.37 18.93 -2.24
CA ILE A 567 20.99 20.29 -1.86
C ILE A 567 20.13 20.25 -0.60
N ASN A 568 20.22 21.28 0.23
CA ASN A 568 19.35 21.45 1.39
C ASN A 568 18.41 22.64 1.18
N ASP A 569 17.20 22.53 1.72
CA ASP A 569 16.26 23.65 1.85
C ASP A 569 16.58 24.53 3.08
N SER A 570 15.70 25.49 3.37
CA SER A 570 15.81 26.36 4.54
C SER A 570 15.51 25.65 5.87
N SER A 571 14.81 24.52 5.82
CA SER A 571 14.46 23.64 6.94
C SER A 571 15.53 22.56 7.23
N GLU A 572 16.63 22.59 6.49
CA GLU A 572 17.72 21.61 6.50
C GLU A 572 17.33 20.19 6.04
N ASN A 573 16.20 20.02 5.33
CA ASN A 573 15.91 18.77 4.65
C ASN A 573 16.79 18.61 3.42
N THR A 574 17.29 17.39 3.19
CA THR A 574 18.23 17.10 2.11
C THR A 574 17.53 16.46 0.91
N GLY A 575 17.64 17.08 -0.26
CA GLY A 575 17.26 16.54 -1.56
C GLY A 575 18.46 15.95 -2.30
N LYS A 576 18.24 14.85 -3.04
CA LYS A 576 19.30 14.19 -3.82
C LYS A 576 18.82 13.78 -5.20
N ALA A 577 19.68 13.97 -6.20
CA ALA A 577 19.56 13.35 -7.51
C ALA A 577 20.84 12.59 -7.86
N LYS A 578 20.68 11.52 -8.64
CA LYS A 578 21.80 10.74 -9.14
C LYS A 578 21.74 10.63 -10.66
N ALA A 579 22.90 10.60 -11.30
CA ALA A 579 22.97 10.36 -12.72
C ALA A 579 24.21 9.57 -13.11
N ASN A 580 24.07 8.73 -14.13
CA ASN A 580 25.20 8.03 -14.72
C ASN A 580 26.06 8.99 -15.54
N ILE A 581 27.37 8.77 -15.53
CA ILE A 581 28.32 9.44 -16.42
C ILE A 581 28.92 8.41 -17.38
N PHE A 582 28.95 8.72 -18.66
CA PHE A 582 29.59 7.92 -19.71
C PHE A 582 30.91 8.58 -20.08
N VAL A 583 32.02 7.96 -19.70
CA VAL A 583 33.35 8.40 -20.12
C VAL A 583 33.69 7.69 -21.43
N TYR A 584 33.97 8.43 -22.51
CA TYR A 584 34.19 7.88 -23.85
C TYR A 584 35.50 8.36 -24.48
N ASP A 585 36.05 7.62 -25.45
CA ASP A 585 37.21 8.08 -26.22
C ASP A 585 36.79 8.96 -27.42
N PRO A 586 37.08 10.27 -27.42
CA PRO A 586 36.78 11.13 -28.58
C PRO A 586 37.64 10.81 -29.82
N ALA A 587 38.75 10.09 -29.65
CA ALA A 587 39.61 9.66 -30.74
C ALA A 587 39.07 8.44 -31.47
N ASN A 588 38.09 7.71 -30.91
CA ASN A 588 37.45 6.58 -31.58
C ASN A 588 36.87 7.01 -32.95
N LYS A 589 37.11 6.21 -33.99
CA LYS A 589 36.63 6.39 -35.37
C LYS A 589 35.89 5.16 -35.90
N GLU A 590 35.73 4.14 -35.07
CA GLU A 590 35.08 2.89 -35.42
C GLU A 590 33.59 2.99 -35.06
N ALA A 591 32.74 2.54 -35.98
CA ALA A 591 31.30 2.52 -35.75
C ALA A 591 30.94 1.47 -34.69
N PRO A 592 29.92 1.74 -33.85
CA PRO A 592 29.46 0.79 -32.84
C PRO A 592 28.93 -0.51 -33.45
N VAL A 593 29.03 -1.61 -32.70
CA VAL A 593 28.44 -2.90 -33.06
C VAL A 593 27.02 -2.96 -32.50
N LEU A 594 26.02 -3.10 -33.39
CA LEU A 594 24.61 -3.26 -33.04
C LEU A 594 24.16 -4.69 -33.35
N THR A 595 23.69 -5.41 -32.33
CA THR A 595 23.21 -6.79 -32.44
C THR A 595 21.74 -6.86 -32.07
N LEU A 596 20.90 -7.34 -33.00
CA LEU A 596 19.48 -7.58 -32.73
C LEU A 596 19.28 -8.89 -31.95
N LYS A 597 18.18 -8.99 -31.20
CA LYS A 597 17.79 -10.26 -30.58
C LYS A 597 17.35 -11.27 -31.65
N GLU A 598 17.57 -12.55 -31.39
CA GLU A 598 17.06 -13.62 -32.26
C GLU A 598 15.52 -13.70 -32.22
N GLU A 599 14.95 -13.44 -31.04
CA GLU A 599 13.50 -13.39 -30.82
C GLU A 599 13.12 -12.10 -30.09
N TYR A 600 12.04 -11.46 -30.55
CA TYR A 600 11.51 -10.22 -29.97
C TYR A 600 9.99 -10.16 -30.11
N ARG A 601 9.35 -9.34 -29.26
CA ARG A 601 7.89 -9.22 -29.22
C ARG A 601 7.32 -8.69 -30.54
N SER A 602 6.07 -9.06 -30.83
CA SER A 602 5.26 -8.34 -31.82
C SER A 602 4.69 -7.06 -31.19
N ILE A 603 4.27 -6.12 -32.03
CA ILE A 603 3.55 -4.91 -31.62
C ILE A 603 2.05 -5.17 -31.72
N SER A 604 1.29 -4.66 -30.77
CA SER A 604 -0.17 -4.79 -30.79
C SER A 604 -0.78 -3.84 -31.81
N LEU A 605 -1.88 -4.23 -32.45
CA LEU A 605 -2.68 -3.30 -33.25
C LEU A 605 -3.01 -2.03 -32.44
N ASP A 606 -2.78 -0.87 -33.04
CA ASP A 606 -2.97 0.46 -32.46
C ASP A 606 -2.05 0.80 -31.26
N GLU A 607 -0.92 0.10 -31.10
CA GLU A 607 0.10 0.46 -30.10
C GLU A 607 0.71 1.84 -30.40
N ASP A 608 0.86 2.66 -29.36
CA ASP A 608 1.44 4.00 -29.45
C ASP A 608 2.93 3.93 -29.76
N THR A 609 3.31 4.28 -30.99
CA THR A 609 4.69 4.14 -31.48
C THR A 609 5.69 5.03 -30.76
N SER A 610 5.23 6.11 -30.11
CA SER A 610 6.07 6.98 -29.29
C SER A 610 6.50 6.33 -27.98
N LYS A 611 5.81 5.26 -27.55
CA LYS A 611 6.06 4.53 -26.31
C LYS A 611 6.82 3.22 -26.52
N ILE A 612 7.17 2.88 -27.76
CA ILE A 612 7.94 1.66 -28.05
C ILE A 612 9.35 1.82 -27.48
N ASN A 613 9.73 0.93 -26.57
CA ASN A 613 11.10 0.81 -26.12
C ASN A 613 11.93 0.01 -27.13
N TRP A 614 12.73 0.70 -27.95
CA TRP A 614 13.53 0.05 -28.98
C TRP A 614 14.62 -0.89 -28.44
N ASN A 615 14.99 -0.75 -27.16
CA ASN A 615 15.90 -1.68 -26.49
C ASN A 615 15.30 -3.09 -26.34
N ASP A 616 13.98 -3.25 -26.44
CA ASP A 616 13.33 -4.56 -26.38
C ASP A 616 13.77 -5.49 -27.52
N PHE A 617 14.21 -4.92 -28.65
CA PHE A 617 14.55 -5.62 -29.90
C PHE A 617 16.06 -5.84 -30.09
N VAL A 618 16.87 -5.29 -29.20
CA VAL A 618 18.33 -5.22 -29.34
C VAL A 618 18.98 -6.04 -28.24
N GLU A 619 19.88 -6.93 -28.63
CA GLU A 619 20.67 -7.76 -27.70
C GLU A 619 21.82 -6.96 -27.11
N SER A 620 22.54 -6.22 -27.95
CA SER A 620 23.64 -5.35 -27.50
C SER A 620 23.90 -4.22 -28.48
N ALA A 621 24.38 -3.08 -27.95
CA ALA A 621 24.99 -2.02 -28.73
C ALA A 621 26.22 -1.48 -27.99
N VAL A 622 27.41 -1.69 -28.56
CA VAL A 622 28.70 -1.35 -27.93
C VAL A 622 29.61 -0.61 -28.89
N ASP A 623 30.36 0.37 -28.38
CA ASP A 623 31.43 1.00 -29.17
C ASP A 623 32.71 0.14 -29.20
N ALA A 624 33.76 0.66 -29.87
CA ALA A 624 35.03 -0.05 -30.03
C ALA A 624 35.78 -0.29 -28.71
N ASP A 625 35.50 0.52 -27.68
CA ASP A 625 36.07 0.37 -26.34
C ASP A 625 35.20 -0.54 -25.44
N GLY A 626 34.10 -1.08 -25.99
CA GLY A 626 33.14 -1.91 -25.26
C GLY A 626 32.16 -1.11 -24.40
N LEU A 627 32.07 0.21 -24.58
CA LEU A 627 31.10 1.05 -23.88
C LEU A 627 29.70 0.77 -24.40
N ASN A 628 28.77 0.51 -23.49
CA ASN A 628 27.36 0.32 -23.83
C ASN A 628 26.74 1.65 -24.28
N VAL A 629 26.21 1.66 -25.50
CA VAL A 629 25.58 2.82 -26.15
C VAL A 629 24.11 2.56 -26.51
N LEU A 630 23.45 1.59 -25.85
CA LEU A 630 22.02 1.29 -26.08
C LEU A 630 21.12 2.52 -25.89
N SER A 631 21.48 3.46 -25.02
CA SER A 631 20.71 4.67 -24.76
C SER A 631 20.64 5.65 -25.94
N THR A 632 21.39 5.42 -27.02
CA THR A 632 21.43 6.31 -28.20
C THR A 632 20.70 5.75 -29.41
N ILE A 633 19.98 4.63 -29.25
CA ILE A 633 19.24 4.00 -30.34
C ILE A 633 18.08 4.88 -30.78
N THR A 634 17.94 5.00 -32.09
CA THR A 634 16.84 5.68 -32.77
C THR A 634 16.23 4.76 -33.82
N ALA A 635 14.93 4.84 -34.00
CA ALA A 635 14.19 4.06 -34.98
C ALA A 635 13.59 4.96 -36.05
N ASP A 636 13.75 4.57 -37.31
CA ASP A 636 13.06 5.19 -38.43
C ASP A 636 11.65 4.61 -38.55
N LEU A 637 10.66 5.38 -38.12
CA LEU A 637 9.25 4.98 -38.10
C LEU A 637 8.53 5.28 -39.42
N SER A 638 9.22 5.76 -40.45
CA SER A 638 8.59 6.21 -41.71
C SER A 638 7.80 5.12 -42.43
N THR A 639 8.11 3.85 -42.17
CA THR A 639 7.47 2.68 -42.77
C THR A 639 6.45 2.01 -41.85
N LEU A 640 6.44 2.30 -40.54
CA LEU A 640 5.60 1.62 -39.56
C LEU A 640 4.15 2.15 -39.62
N ASP A 641 3.19 1.26 -39.83
CA ASP A 641 1.76 1.54 -39.63
C ASP A 641 1.21 0.63 -38.51
N PRO A 642 1.06 1.13 -37.27
CA PRO A 642 0.57 0.34 -36.16
C PRO A 642 -0.93 -0.02 -36.28
N THR A 643 -1.66 0.61 -37.20
CA THR A 643 -3.12 0.41 -37.37
C THR A 643 -3.48 -0.69 -38.36
N THR A 644 -2.48 -1.24 -39.05
CA THR A 644 -2.65 -2.29 -40.05
C THR A 644 -1.82 -3.51 -39.65
N LYS A 645 -2.44 -4.70 -39.62
CA LYS A 645 -1.69 -5.94 -39.38
C LYS A 645 -0.76 -6.23 -40.55
N GLY A 646 0.49 -6.56 -40.23
CA GLY A 646 1.50 -6.84 -41.24
C GLY A 646 2.92 -6.86 -40.66
N ASP A 647 3.89 -7.16 -41.52
CA ASP A 647 5.30 -7.08 -41.19
C ASP A 647 5.90 -5.81 -41.79
N TYR A 648 6.60 -5.04 -40.97
CA TYR A 648 7.18 -3.74 -41.32
C TYR A 648 8.69 -3.76 -41.12
N THR A 649 9.45 -3.28 -42.10
CA THR A 649 10.90 -3.14 -41.98
C THR A 649 11.23 -1.77 -41.40
N ILE A 650 11.83 -1.76 -40.21
CA ILE A 650 12.21 -0.57 -39.44
C ILE A 650 13.74 -0.45 -39.44
N GLY A 651 14.25 0.74 -39.75
CA GLY A 651 15.67 1.03 -39.62
C GLY A 651 16.02 1.40 -38.18
N LEU A 652 16.86 0.61 -37.51
CA LEU A 652 17.43 0.96 -36.22
C LEU A 652 18.83 1.53 -36.41
N THR A 653 19.08 2.72 -35.87
CA THR A 653 20.39 3.38 -35.91
C THR A 653 20.87 3.61 -34.50
N VAL A 654 22.11 3.21 -34.22
CA VAL A 654 22.81 3.55 -32.98
C VAL A 654 24.00 4.44 -33.30
N THR A 655 24.21 5.47 -32.47
CA THR A 655 25.31 6.43 -32.59
C THR A 655 26.10 6.45 -31.31
N ASP A 656 27.41 6.18 -31.36
CA ASP A 656 28.26 6.25 -30.18
C ASP A 656 28.49 7.71 -29.72
N PHE A 657 29.10 7.89 -28.55
CA PHE A 657 29.39 9.23 -28.02
C PHE A 657 30.52 9.98 -28.76
N ALA A 658 31.25 9.30 -29.65
CA ALA A 658 32.22 9.88 -30.57
C ALA A 658 31.61 10.27 -31.94
N ASN A 659 30.29 10.09 -32.11
CA ASN A 659 29.49 10.34 -33.31
C ASN A 659 29.72 9.38 -34.49
N ASN A 660 30.18 8.16 -34.23
CA ASN A 660 30.17 7.09 -35.22
C ASN A 660 28.83 6.33 -35.14
N SER A 661 28.28 5.93 -36.29
CA SER A 661 26.94 5.32 -36.34
C SER A 661 26.93 4.01 -37.11
N THR A 662 26.06 3.09 -36.69
CA THR A 662 25.71 1.86 -37.39
C THR A 662 24.19 1.75 -37.50
N SER A 663 23.70 1.28 -38.63
CA SER A 663 22.28 1.03 -38.85
C SER A 663 22.04 -0.42 -39.25
N THR A 664 20.91 -0.98 -38.82
CA THR A 664 20.43 -2.32 -39.21
C THR A 664 18.93 -2.29 -39.46
N GLU A 665 18.43 -3.29 -40.17
CA GLU A 665 16.99 -3.45 -40.43
C GLU A 665 16.38 -4.48 -39.47
N LEU A 666 15.26 -4.12 -38.86
CA LEU A 666 14.42 -4.96 -38.01
C LEU A 666 13.10 -5.23 -38.75
N VAL A 667 12.64 -6.49 -38.81
CA VAL A 667 11.32 -6.83 -39.34
C VAL A 667 10.35 -7.01 -38.18
N LEU A 668 9.37 -6.11 -38.08
CA LEU A 668 8.47 -6.01 -36.95
C LEU A 668 7.04 -6.38 -37.34
N SER A 669 6.48 -7.40 -36.68
CA SER A 669 5.09 -7.80 -36.92
C SER A 669 4.12 -7.00 -36.04
N VAL A 670 3.09 -6.42 -36.67
CA VAL A 670 1.90 -5.83 -36.01
C VAL A 670 0.77 -6.86 -36.05
N LYS A 671 0.21 -7.22 -34.89
CA LYS A 671 -0.75 -8.33 -34.74
C LYS A 671 -2.06 -7.95 -34.07
#